data_AF-A0A1C0VIW0-F1
#
_entry.id   AF-A0A1C0VIW0-F1
#
_cell.length_a   1.000
_cell.length_b   1.000
_cell.length_c   1.000
_cell.angle_alpha   90.00
_cell.angle_beta   90.00
_cell.angle_gamma   90.00
#
_symmetry.space_group_name_H-M   'P 1'
#
loop_
_entity.id
_entity.type
_entity.pdbx_description
1 polymer ?
#
loop_
_entity_poly.entity_id
_entity_poly.type
_entity_poly.pdbx_seq_one_letter_code
_entity_poly.pdbx_strand_id
1 'polypeptide(L)'
;MCPVSVRTSNSTRNLETGVAKLWLLLVGVNQYQDERIPCLRYSAQDCQGLSSALSVATAGFPQKELRVYFDHSEHLPLLENVRNSLKEIAAAAQAIDTVLVYFSGHGMLEPSHKQVVLCLQDTQQDNLINTGLQLQELLQILENSAAQQQLVWLDACHSGDLTFVGARGEKNPLLDSTQELVEILRQRAAKRKGFYALLSCDRGQQSWEFTQLGHGVFTYYLIRGLRGEAADAQGIIEADGLYRYVYHQTLAYIDKANQQLRVINQLKKGRGENQIHSEYTLQTPKRIVEGVGEVILGLKPNHKGVTRHPRQGLIIDGFSQIKSASVFIKTLSNSGNFEINYWNGYGNSINSDVRKAIQKCLLSESFSESPKEYQIQETATIFLYLRGQIQETSTGEAVLVLADDTVIHRAWLRKQLRLCKSQQIIILDCPFPDNNIRDWVEELQLGTDAGQCLIGSTAPDNANETFAKTLLDIFNQDKQSSGLTAASLITQLQINLASSEVKLYFWLSGSQGIIEVFPEKHSFVPESSTQPTEDDDLSSSLGIDYSQLRDLLQAGRWLEADTETTNLILKIAGREQQRHLDLQSLENLPCIDLLTIDRLWVKYSHGNFGFSVQQRIYQSIASSASDPVLSLMLGSAKVAASETCIDFANRVGWRLKDAWLSYDNLTWAEDAPMGHLPFFGFFESVWRVKVLGVWEWHSAIATANWWQLCVNLFLRLEVCQTTKR
;
A
#
# COMPACT_ATOMS: atom_id res chain seq x y z
N MET A 1 11.70 -7.80 40.50
CA MET A 1 11.39 -8.93 39.60
C MET A 1 10.11 -8.57 38.88
N CYS A 2 10.16 -8.29 37.58
CA CYS A 2 8.96 -8.01 36.78
C CYS A 2 8.20 -9.32 36.56
N PRO A 3 6.85 -9.31 36.49
CA PRO A 3 6.10 -10.52 36.20
C PRO A 3 6.40 -10.93 34.75
N VAL A 4 6.83 -12.17 34.58
CA VAL A 4 6.95 -12.83 33.28
C VAL A 4 5.54 -12.94 32.72
N SER A 5 5.22 -12.18 31.66
CA SER A 5 3.99 -12.37 30.89
C SER A 5 4.04 -13.77 30.30
N VAL A 6 3.18 -14.66 30.78
CA VAL A 6 3.05 -16.02 30.24
C VAL A 6 2.48 -15.90 28.84
N ARG A 7 3.28 -16.18 27.81
CA ARG A 7 2.81 -16.36 26.42
C ARG A 7 1.92 -17.60 26.40
N THR A 8 0.67 -17.46 25.96
CA THR A 8 -0.40 -18.44 26.23
C THR A 8 -0.62 -19.49 25.14
N SER A 9 0.01 -19.38 23.95
CA SER A 9 -0.22 -20.39 22.90
C SER A 9 0.70 -21.61 23.04
N ASN A 10 0.10 -22.80 22.96
CA ASN A 10 0.84 -24.06 22.94
C ASN A 10 1.75 -24.16 21.72
N SER A 11 1.37 -23.55 20.58
CA SER A 11 2.17 -23.51 19.35
C SER A 11 3.48 -22.73 19.54
N THR A 12 3.44 -21.52 20.09
CA THR A 12 4.67 -20.74 20.39
C THR A 12 5.55 -21.49 21.38
N ARG A 13 4.95 -22.05 22.45
CA ARG A 13 5.70 -22.80 23.46
C ARG A 13 6.38 -24.04 22.88
N ASN A 14 5.72 -24.78 22.01
CA ASN A 14 6.29 -25.98 21.37
C ASN A 14 7.49 -25.62 20.48
N LEU A 15 7.41 -24.51 19.73
CA LEU A 15 8.51 -24.02 18.92
C LEU A 15 9.66 -23.49 19.79
N GLU A 16 9.40 -22.67 20.81
CA GLU A 16 10.43 -22.12 21.72
C GLU A 16 11.14 -23.20 22.55
N THR A 17 10.42 -24.26 22.95
CA THR A 17 11.00 -25.40 23.71
C THR A 17 11.71 -26.41 22.82
N GLY A 18 11.59 -26.30 21.49
CA GLY A 18 12.17 -27.24 20.54
C GLY A 18 11.45 -28.58 20.45
N VAL A 19 10.22 -28.66 20.94
CA VAL A 19 9.36 -29.83 20.77
C VAL A 19 8.93 -29.95 19.31
N ALA A 20 8.55 -28.83 18.68
CA ALA A 20 8.24 -28.76 17.25
C ALA A 20 9.44 -28.22 16.46
N LYS A 21 9.65 -28.75 15.24
CA LYS A 21 10.66 -28.26 14.30
C LYS A 21 10.02 -27.40 13.20
N LEU A 22 10.70 -26.31 12.85
CA LEU A 22 10.33 -25.45 11.72
C LEU A 22 11.21 -25.77 10.49
N TRP A 23 10.59 -26.26 9.43
CA TRP A 23 11.25 -26.55 8.15
C TRP A 23 10.95 -25.43 7.15
N LEU A 24 12.00 -24.78 6.64
CA LEU A 24 11.91 -23.65 5.73
C LEU A 24 12.63 -24.00 4.42
N LEU A 25 11.88 -24.03 3.31
CA LEU A 25 12.43 -24.16 1.97
C LEU A 25 12.11 -22.90 1.16
N LEU A 26 13.14 -22.16 0.76
CA LEU A 26 12.99 -20.93 -0.01
C LEU A 26 13.66 -21.10 -1.38
N VAL A 27 12.96 -20.71 -2.43
CA VAL A 27 13.44 -20.78 -3.81
C VAL A 27 13.20 -19.43 -4.50
N GLY A 28 14.24 -18.86 -5.13
CA GLY A 28 14.16 -17.62 -5.91
C GLY A 28 14.86 -17.80 -7.25
N VAL A 29 14.22 -17.43 -8.37
CA VAL A 29 14.77 -17.65 -9.71
C VAL A 29 14.68 -16.40 -10.57
N ASN A 30 15.83 -15.76 -10.78
CA ASN A 30 16.03 -14.63 -11.68
C ASN A 30 16.36 -15.10 -13.10
N GLN A 31 17.27 -16.06 -13.25
CA GLN A 31 17.83 -16.45 -14.54
C GLN A 31 17.39 -17.85 -14.93
N TYR A 32 16.95 -17.98 -16.17
CA TYR A 32 16.52 -19.23 -16.78
C TYR A 32 17.49 -19.61 -17.90
N GLN A 33 17.83 -20.89 -18.00
CA GLN A 33 18.70 -21.41 -19.05
C GLN A 33 18.04 -21.35 -20.44
N ASP A 34 16.71 -21.46 -20.48
CA ASP A 34 15.92 -21.27 -21.69
C ASP A 34 15.67 -19.77 -21.92
N GLU A 35 16.32 -19.20 -22.95
CA GLU A 35 16.23 -17.78 -23.31
C GLU A 35 14.80 -17.32 -23.66
N ARG A 36 13.88 -18.25 -23.94
CA ARG A 36 12.47 -17.93 -24.20
C ARG A 36 11.71 -17.57 -22.91
N ILE A 37 12.24 -17.93 -21.74
CA ILE A 37 11.72 -17.53 -20.43
C ILE A 37 12.44 -16.25 -19.98
N PRO A 38 11.74 -15.10 -19.87
CA PRO A 38 12.37 -13.82 -19.53
C PRO A 38 13.02 -13.83 -18.14
N CYS A 39 14.20 -13.24 -18.01
CA CYS A 39 14.84 -13.07 -16.71
C CYS A 39 14.06 -12.07 -15.83
N LEU A 40 14.01 -12.37 -14.53
CA LEU A 40 13.50 -11.48 -13.48
C LEU A 40 14.65 -10.74 -12.80
N ARG A 41 14.34 -9.67 -12.07
CA ARG A 41 15.36 -8.80 -11.47
C ARG A 41 15.60 -9.11 -10.00
N TYR A 42 14.54 -9.45 -9.24
CA TYR A 42 14.60 -9.45 -7.79
C TYR A 42 14.19 -10.76 -7.12
N SER A 43 13.67 -11.78 -7.81
CA SER A 43 13.32 -13.08 -7.20
C SER A 43 14.44 -13.72 -6.38
N ALA A 44 15.71 -13.64 -6.82
CA ALA A 44 16.85 -14.12 -6.04
C ALA A 44 17.10 -13.28 -4.78
N GLN A 45 17.01 -11.95 -4.91
CA GLN A 45 17.15 -10.99 -3.81
C GLN A 45 16.02 -11.12 -2.80
N ASP A 46 14.80 -11.35 -3.27
CA ASP A 46 13.60 -11.66 -2.50
C ASP A 46 13.81 -12.90 -1.65
N CYS A 47 14.27 -13.99 -2.25
CA CYS A 47 14.64 -15.22 -1.54
C CYS A 47 15.73 -14.98 -0.49
N GLN A 48 16.79 -14.26 -0.84
CA GLN A 48 17.88 -13.93 0.08
C GLN A 48 17.42 -13.04 1.25
N GLY A 49 16.68 -11.97 0.96
CA GLY A 49 16.16 -11.03 1.96
C GLY A 49 15.17 -11.71 2.91
N LEU A 50 14.27 -12.53 2.38
CA LEU A 50 13.31 -13.29 3.17
C LEU A 50 13.99 -14.34 4.04
N SER A 51 15.01 -15.05 3.52
CA SER A 51 15.79 -16.01 4.31
C SER A 51 16.49 -15.35 5.50
N SER A 52 17.01 -14.14 5.30
CA SER A 52 17.63 -13.35 6.36
C SER A 52 16.60 -12.90 7.40
N ALA A 53 15.43 -12.42 6.95
CA ALA A 53 14.34 -12.01 7.84
C ALA A 53 13.80 -13.18 8.68
N LEU A 54 13.54 -14.34 8.05
CA LEU A 54 13.11 -15.55 8.74
C LEU A 54 14.17 -16.04 9.74
N SER A 55 15.46 -16.00 9.38
CA SER A 55 16.54 -16.39 10.29
C SER A 55 16.54 -15.57 11.58
N VAL A 56 16.32 -14.26 11.44
CA VAL A 56 16.23 -13.31 12.56
C VAL A 56 14.94 -13.51 13.36
N ALA A 57 13.78 -13.58 12.69
CA ALA A 57 12.48 -13.75 13.33
C ALA A 57 12.38 -15.08 14.11
N THR A 58 13.03 -16.12 13.61
CA THR A 58 13.02 -17.47 14.23
C THR A 58 14.20 -17.70 15.16
N ALA A 59 14.99 -16.67 15.50
CA ALA A 59 16.19 -16.83 16.34
C ALA A 59 15.91 -17.50 17.69
N GLY A 60 14.69 -17.34 18.23
CA GLY A 60 14.24 -17.98 19.46
C GLY A 60 13.78 -19.44 19.33
N PHE A 61 13.78 -20.03 18.12
CA PHE A 61 13.34 -21.41 17.89
C PHE A 61 14.57 -22.34 17.76
N PRO A 62 14.82 -23.25 18.72
CA PRO A 62 16.01 -24.10 18.73
C PRO A 62 16.02 -25.18 17.65
N GLN A 63 14.85 -25.67 17.21
CA GLN A 63 14.74 -26.68 16.15
C GLN A 63 14.21 -26.03 14.87
N LYS A 64 15.12 -25.67 13.97
CA LYS A 64 14.78 -25.16 12.65
C LYS A 64 15.77 -25.62 11.59
N GLU A 65 15.28 -25.82 10.37
CA GLU A 65 16.08 -26.14 9.19
C GLU A 65 15.75 -25.14 8.09
N LEU A 66 16.76 -24.44 7.56
CA LEU A 66 16.59 -23.47 6.49
C LEU A 66 17.38 -23.92 5.26
N ARG A 67 16.65 -24.23 4.17
CA ARG A 67 17.21 -24.61 2.87
C ARG A 67 16.85 -23.55 1.84
N VAL A 68 17.85 -22.97 1.22
CA VAL A 68 17.70 -21.75 0.41
C VAL A 68 18.35 -21.99 -0.95
N TYR A 69 17.58 -21.78 -2.01
CA TYR A 69 18.00 -21.97 -3.39
C TYR A 69 17.76 -20.69 -4.19
N PHE A 70 18.81 -20.10 -4.73
CA PHE A 70 18.69 -18.95 -5.63
C PHE A 70 19.90 -18.80 -6.55
N ASP A 71 19.76 -17.97 -7.58
CA ASP A 71 20.80 -17.69 -8.55
C ASP A 71 22.13 -17.29 -7.89
N HIS A 72 23.24 -17.82 -8.39
CA HIS A 72 24.59 -17.50 -7.91
C HIS A 72 24.86 -17.81 -6.43
N SER A 73 24.00 -18.61 -5.78
CA SER A 73 24.25 -19.16 -4.45
C SER A 73 25.03 -20.49 -4.52
N GLU A 74 25.48 -21.00 -3.37
CA GLU A 74 26.06 -22.35 -3.27
C GLU A 74 25.08 -23.45 -3.72
N HIS A 75 23.77 -23.20 -3.59
CA HIS A 75 22.71 -24.15 -3.91
C HIS A 75 21.84 -23.60 -5.04
N LEU A 76 22.18 -23.96 -6.29
CA LEU A 76 21.43 -23.50 -7.47
C LEU A 76 19.98 -24.01 -7.47
N PRO A 77 19.01 -23.18 -7.92
CA PRO A 77 17.59 -23.52 -7.95
C PRO A 77 17.25 -24.39 -9.17
N LEU A 78 17.88 -25.56 -9.24
CA LEU A 78 17.62 -26.60 -10.25
C LEU A 78 16.49 -27.52 -9.78
N LEU A 79 15.73 -28.07 -10.72
CA LEU A 79 14.60 -28.95 -10.43
C LEU A 79 14.96 -30.13 -9.53
N GLU A 80 16.05 -30.83 -9.85
CA GLU A 80 16.49 -31.98 -9.07
C GLU A 80 16.82 -31.59 -7.61
N ASN A 81 17.54 -30.49 -7.42
CA ASN A 81 17.94 -30.00 -6.10
C ASN A 81 16.72 -29.66 -5.23
N VAL A 82 15.80 -28.87 -5.78
CA VAL A 82 14.59 -28.42 -5.06
C VAL A 82 13.68 -29.60 -4.76
N ARG A 83 13.45 -30.49 -5.74
CA ARG A 83 12.63 -31.70 -5.58
C ARG A 83 13.18 -32.64 -4.52
N ASN A 84 14.50 -32.89 -4.52
CA ASN A 84 15.13 -33.75 -3.52
C ASN A 84 14.98 -33.16 -2.12
N SER A 85 15.18 -31.84 -1.98
CA SER A 85 14.96 -31.16 -0.71
C SER A 85 13.53 -31.26 -0.20
N LEU A 86 12.54 -31.08 -1.07
CA LEU A 86 11.12 -31.25 -0.72
C LEU A 86 10.84 -32.67 -0.20
N LYS A 87 11.36 -33.69 -0.89
CA LYS A 87 11.16 -35.10 -0.50
C LYS A 87 11.82 -35.43 0.83
N GLU A 88 13.03 -34.92 1.07
CA GLU A 88 13.73 -35.10 2.34
C GLU A 88 12.98 -34.44 3.51
N ILE A 89 12.52 -33.20 3.34
CA ILE A 89 11.71 -32.51 4.34
C ILE A 89 10.42 -33.29 4.60
N ALA A 90 9.70 -33.71 3.55
CA ALA A 90 8.45 -34.43 3.69
C ALA A 90 8.62 -35.77 4.44
N ALA A 91 9.73 -36.48 4.20
CA ALA A 91 10.05 -37.73 4.88
C ALA A 91 10.51 -37.55 6.34
N ALA A 92 11.16 -36.42 6.67
CA ALA A 92 11.70 -36.16 7.99
C ALA A 92 10.71 -35.46 8.95
N ALA A 93 9.77 -34.67 8.42
CA ALA A 93 8.89 -33.85 9.24
C ALA A 93 7.86 -34.69 10.03
N GLN A 94 7.62 -34.28 11.26
CA GLN A 94 6.70 -34.94 12.21
C GLN A 94 5.36 -34.20 12.31
N ALA A 95 4.35 -34.81 12.94
CA ALA A 95 3.00 -34.25 13.02
C ALA A 95 2.93 -32.85 13.64
N ILE A 96 3.78 -32.57 14.63
CA ILE A 96 3.84 -31.28 15.33
C ILE A 96 4.70 -30.23 14.62
N ASP A 97 5.40 -30.61 13.55
CA ASP A 97 6.28 -29.71 12.81
C ASP A 97 5.48 -28.79 11.89
N THR A 98 6.12 -27.67 11.55
CA THR A 98 5.64 -26.71 10.55
C THR A 98 6.56 -26.76 9.34
N VAL A 99 6.00 -26.90 8.14
CA VAL A 99 6.74 -26.82 6.88
C VAL A 99 6.29 -25.56 6.13
N LEU A 100 7.24 -24.68 5.80
CA LEU A 100 7.01 -23.50 4.97
C LEU A 100 7.83 -23.63 3.68
N VAL A 101 7.13 -23.54 2.55
CA VAL A 101 7.72 -23.45 1.22
C VAL A 101 7.45 -22.06 0.67
N TYR A 102 8.51 -21.36 0.25
CA TYR A 102 8.42 -20.09 -0.44
C TYR A 102 9.04 -20.21 -1.82
N PHE A 103 8.37 -19.66 -2.83
CA PHE A 103 8.85 -19.60 -4.20
C PHE A 103 8.64 -18.21 -4.77
N SER A 104 9.69 -17.62 -5.36
CA SER A 104 9.63 -16.41 -6.19
C SER A 104 10.25 -16.69 -7.56
N GLY A 105 9.50 -16.40 -8.63
CA GLY A 105 9.91 -16.72 -10.00
C GLY A 105 8.73 -16.73 -10.96
N HIS A 106 8.90 -17.34 -12.14
CA HIS A 106 7.78 -17.52 -13.08
C HIS A 106 6.90 -18.72 -12.71
N GLY A 107 5.58 -18.53 -12.76
CA GLY A 107 4.61 -19.62 -12.86
C GLY A 107 4.02 -19.67 -14.27
N MET A 108 4.07 -20.82 -14.93
CA MET A 108 3.53 -21.01 -16.29
C MET A 108 2.42 -22.07 -16.28
N LEU A 109 1.41 -21.89 -17.13
CA LEU A 109 0.35 -22.88 -17.31
C LEU A 109 0.70 -23.77 -18.52
N GLU A 110 0.83 -25.08 -18.31
CA GLU A 110 1.00 -26.03 -19.39
C GLU A 110 -0.35 -26.22 -20.13
N PRO A 111 -0.42 -25.97 -21.45
CA PRO A 111 -1.70 -25.90 -22.17
C PRO A 111 -2.47 -27.24 -22.24
N SER A 112 -1.77 -28.37 -22.34
CA SER A 112 -2.38 -29.67 -22.65
C SER A 112 -3.11 -30.27 -21.44
N HIS A 113 -2.54 -30.12 -20.24
CA HIS A 113 -3.06 -30.70 -19.01
C HIS A 113 -3.57 -29.64 -18.01
N LYS A 114 -3.47 -28.35 -18.37
CA LYS A 114 -3.81 -27.21 -17.50
C LYS A 114 -3.11 -27.26 -16.14
N GLN A 115 -1.84 -27.69 -16.14
CA GLN A 115 -1.04 -27.77 -14.93
C GLN A 115 -0.22 -26.50 -14.73
N VAL A 116 -0.24 -25.96 -13.51
CA VAL A 116 0.61 -24.84 -13.14
C VAL A 116 2.00 -25.39 -12.81
N VAL A 117 3.02 -24.84 -13.46
CA VAL A 117 4.43 -25.19 -13.31
C VAL A 117 5.18 -23.99 -12.77
N LEU A 118 5.87 -24.16 -11.65
CA LEU A 118 6.81 -23.20 -11.10
C LEU A 118 8.15 -23.39 -11.82
N CYS A 119 8.59 -22.38 -12.55
CA CYS A 119 9.81 -22.43 -13.37
C CYS A 119 11.05 -22.33 -12.50
N LEU A 120 11.96 -23.28 -12.68
CA LEU A 120 13.28 -23.34 -12.07
C LEU A 120 14.35 -22.97 -13.10
N GLN A 121 15.59 -22.82 -12.67
CA GLN A 121 16.67 -22.32 -13.54
C GLN A 121 16.86 -23.17 -14.80
N ASP A 122 16.64 -24.49 -14.71
CA ASP A 122 16.75 -25.48 -15.79
C ASP A 122 15.42 -25.79 -16.50
N THR A 123 14.36 -25.02 -16.23
CA THR A 123 13.07 -25.19 -16.93
C THR A 123 13.15 -24.80 -18.41
N GLN A 124 12.57 -25.64 -19.25
CA GLN A 124 12.45 -25.46 -20.69
C GLN A 124 10.99 -25.25 -21.08
N GLN A 125 10.71 -24.21 -21.87
CA GLN A 125 9.36 -23.80 -22.23
C GLN A 125 8.60 -24.84 -23.07
N ASP A 126 9.31 -25.64 -23.88
CA ASP A 126 8.76 -26.74 -24.67
C ASP A 126 8.64 -28.06 -23.89
N ASN A 127 9.11 -28.10 -22.64
CA ASN A 127 9.07 -29.29 -21.80
C ASN A 127 8.77 -28.96 -20.32
N LEU A 128 7.78 -28.10 -20.08
CA LEU A 128 7.44 -27.58 -18.76
C LEU A 128 7.22 -28.67 -17.70
N ILE A 129 6.46 -29.73 -18.04
CA ILE A 129 6.11 -30.80 -17.10
C ILE A 129 7.33 -31.54 -16.55
N ASN A 130 8.35 -31.78 -17.38
CA ASN A 130 9.50 -32.58 -16.98
C ASN A 130 10.67 -31.75 -16.43
N THR A 131 10.72 -30.46 -16.77
CA THR A 131 11.85 -29.56 -16.45
C THR A 131 11.48 -28.44 -15.48
N GLY A 132 10.21 -28.25 -15.15
CA GLY A 132 9.75 -27.38 -14.08
C GLY A 132 9.14 -28.15 -12.91
N LEU A 133 8.88 -27.44 -11.81
CA LEU A 133 8.25 -28.00 -10.63
C LEU A 133 6.73 -27.83 -10.73
N GLN A 134 6.01 -28.92 -10.97
CA GLN A 134 4.54 -28.87 -11.04
C GLN A 134 3.97 -28.51 -9.65
N LEU A 135 3.01 -27.59 -9.59
CA LEU A 135 2.37 -27.22 -8.33
C LEU A 135 1.65 -28.42 -7.71
N GLN A 136 1.01 -29.26 -8.52
CA GLN A 136 0.40 -30.50 -8.02
C GLN A 136 1.45 -31.47 -7.44
N GLU A 137 2.65 -31.56 -8.03
CA GLU A 137 3.76 -32.37 -7.48
C GLU A 137 4.17 -31.86 -6.10
N LEU A 138 4.39 -30.55 -5.97
CA LEU A 138 4.72 -29.90 -4.69
C LEU A 138 3.67 -30.24 -3.62
N LEU A 139 2.39 -30.02 -3.93
CA LEU A 139 1.29 -30.26 -3.00
C LEU A 139 1.14 -31.74 -2.63
N GLN A 140 1.41 -32.66 -3.56
CA GLN A 140 1.41 -34.10 -3.31
C GLN A 140 2.57 -34.53 -2.39
N ILE A 141 3.76 -33.96 -2.58
CA ILE A 141 4.90 -34.22 -1.68
C ILE A 141 4.58 -33.74 -0.27
N LEU A 142 4.01 -32.53 -0.14
CA LEU A 142 3.56 -32.02 1.16
C LEU A 142 2.44 -32.90 1.75
N GLU A 143 1.52 -33.41 0.94
CA GLU A 143 0.47 -34.32 1.41
C GLU A 143 1.01 -35.58 2.08
N ASN A 144 2.10 -36.13 1.53
CA ASN A 144 2.78 -37.30 2.05
C ASN A 144 3.60 -37.02 3.33
N SER A 145 3.76 -35.75 3.71
CA SER A 145 4.40 -35.37 4.97
C SER A 145 3.44 -35.49 6.15
N ALA A 146 3.98 -35.93 7.31
CA ALA A 146 3.23 -35.98 8.55
C ALA A 146 2.92 -34.58 9.12
N ALA A 147 3.68 -33.54 8.74
CA ALA A 147 3.52 -32.17 9.24
C ALA A 147 2.07 -31.69 9.13
N GLN A 148 1.47 -31.33 10.26
CA GLN A 148 0.11 -30.82 10.28
C GLN A 148 0.04 -29.43 9.65
N GLN A 149 0.98 -28.55 9.98
CA GLN A 149 1.02 -27.19 9.48
C GLN A 149 1.90 -27.08 8.22
N GLN A 150 1.29 -26.70 7.11
CA GLN A 150 1.92 -26.62 5.80
C GLN A 150 1.63 -25.26 5.17
N LEU A 151 2.67 -24.46 5.01
CA LEU A 151 2.60 -23.10 4.48
C LEU A 151 3.21 -23.07 3.08
N VAL A 152 2.49 -22.47 2.13
CA VAL A 152 2.96 -22.29 0.74
C VAL A 152 2.85 -20.82 0.36
N TRP A 153 3.97 -20.14 0.23
CA TRP A 153 4.04 -18.74 -0.17
C TRP A 153 4.54 -18.63 -1.61
N LEU A 154 3.73 -18.05 -2.50
CA LEU A 154 4.02 -17.99 -3.93
C LEU A 154 4.06 -16.52 -4.40
N ASP A 155 5.25 -16.06 -4.77
CA ASP A 155 5.46 -14.83 -5.52
C ASP A 155 5.72 -15.15 -6.99
N ALA A 156 4.71 -15.74 -7.65
CA ALA A 156 4.84 -16.34 -8.98
C ALA A 156 3.96 -15.69 -10.07
N CYS A 157 3.37 -14.52 -9.81
CA CYS A 157 2.37 -13.87 -10.66
C CYS A 157 2.95 -13.11 -11.89
N HIS A 158 4.21 -13.29 -12.28
CA HIS A 158 4.76 -12.70 -13.52
C HIS A 158 4.20 -13.34 -14.81
N SER A 159 3.28 -14.31 -14.68
CA SER A 159 2.70 -15.11 -15.75
C SER A 159 1.84 -14.36 -16.77
N GLY A 160 1.40 -13.13 -16.46
CA GLY A 160 0.31 -12.46 -17.18
C GLY A 160 0.56 -12.17 -18.66
N ASP A 161 1.81 -12.22 -19.14
CA ASP A 161 2.18 -11.88 -20.52
C ASP A 161 2.91 -12.99 -21.31
N LEU A 162 3.13 -14.19 -20.74
CA LEU A 162 3.73 -15.31 -21.51
C LEU A 162 2.70 -16.13 -22.33
N THR A 163 1.48 -15.62 -22.49
CA THR A 163 0.52 -16.18 -23.44
C THR A 163 0.96 -15.85 -24.86
N PHE A 164 1.61 -16.82 -25.52
CA PHE A 164 1.81 -16.94 -26.98
C PHE A 164 1.65 -15.62 -27.75
N VAL A 165 2.69 -14.79 -27.81
CA VAL A 165 2.77 -13.73 -28.83
C VAL A 165 2.97 -14.43 -30.17
N GLY A 166 1.87 -14.85 -30.78
CA GLY A 166 1.81 -15.07 -32.22
C GLY A 166 2.15 -13.75 -32.92
N ALA A 167 2.69 -13.83 -34.14
CA ALA A 167 3.21 -12.73 -34.95
C ALA A 167 2.21 -11.58 -35.30
N ARG A 168 1.08 -11.45 -34.58
CA ARG A 168 0.03 -10.44 -34.75
C ARG A 168 -0.50 -9.80 -33.45
N GLY A 169 0.06 -10.08 -32.28
CA GLY A 169 -0.24 -9.30 -31.06
C GLY A 169 -1.67 -9.41 -30.52
N GLU A 170 -2.39 -10.50 -30.80
CA GLU A 170 -3.70 -10.78 -30.19
C GLU A 170 -3.51 -11.51 -28.84
N LYS A 171 -4.00 -10.92 -27.74
CA LYS A 171 -4.07 -11.57 -26.43
C LYS A 171 -5.03 -12.74 -26.50
N ASN A 172 -4.57 -13.96 -26.21
CA ASN A 172 -5.45 -15.13 -26.14
C ASN A 172 -6.15 -15.14 -24.76
N PRO A 173 -7.47 -14.89 -24.65
CA PRO A 173 -8.16 -14.71 -23.37
C PRO A 173 -8.35 -16.00 -22.54
N LEU A 174 -7.85 -17.14 -23.03
CA LEU A 174 -8.28 -18.48 -22.63
C LEU A 174 -7.43 -19.14 -21.53
N LEU A 175 -6.30 -18.55 -21.11
CA LEU A 175 -5.36 -19.18 -20.20
C LEU A 175 -4.84 -18.17 -19.16
N ASP A 176 -5.51 -18.10 -18.01
CA ASP A 176 -5.09 -17.33 -16.83
C ASP A 176 -4.51 -18.30 -15.78
N SER A 177 -3.18 -18.34 -15.67
CA SER A 177 -2.50 -19.20 -14.70
C SER A 177 -2.84 -18.83 -13.24
N THR A 178 -3.18 -17.57 -12.97
CA THR A 178 -3.52 -17.12 -11.61
C THR A 178 -4.86 -17.71 -11.14
N GLN A 179 -5.83 -17.86 -12.05
CA GLN A 179 -7.10 -18.52 -11.75
C GLN A 179 -6.91 -19.99 -11.39
N GLU A 180 -6.17 -20.71 -12.22
CA GLU A 180 -5.90 -22.14 -12.00
C GLU A 180 -5.11 -22.37 -10.70
N LEU A 181 -4.10 -21.52 -10.45
CA LEU A 181 -3.29 -21.56 -9.23
C LEU A 181 -4.16 -21.35 -7.97
N VAL A 182 -5.03 -20.33 -7.96
CA VAL A 182 -5.95 -20.09 -6.83
C VAL A 182 -6.91 -21.26 -6.64
N GLU A 183 -7.41 -21.86 -7.72
CA GLU A 183 -8.35 -22.98 -7.65
C GLU A 183 -7.70 -24.26 -7.06
N ILE A 184 -6.51 -24.62 -7.52
CA ILE A 184 -5.74 -25.77 -7.01
C ILE A 184 -5.48 -25.62 -5.50
N LEU A 185 -5.07 -24.42 -5.06
CA LEU A 185 -4.79 -24.16 -3.65
C LEU A 185 -6.06 -24.16 -2.79
N ARG A 186 -7.19 -23.69 -3.30
CA ARG A 186 -8.50 -23.79 -2.60
C ARG A 186 -8.92 -25.24 -2.41
N GLN A 187 -8.82 -26.06 -3.44
CA GLN A 187 -9.12 -27.49 -3.35
C GLN A 187 -8.22 -28.19 -2.34
N ARG A 188 -6.96 -27.76 -2.22
CA ARG A 188 -6.03 -28.26 -1.21
C ARG A 188 -6.43 -27.84 0.20
N ALA A 189 -6.74 -26.56 0.42
CA ALA A 189 -7.18 -26.04 1.71
C ALA A 189 -8.43 -26.78 2.22
N ALA A 190 -9.42 -27.01 1.34
CA ALA A 190 -10.65 -27.71 1.69
C ALA A 190 -10.46 -29.16 2.15
N LYS A 191 -9.36 -29.80 1.75
CA LYS A 191 -9.02 -31.17 2.16
C LYS A 191 -8.19 -31.24 3.44
N ARG A 192 -7.55 -30.15 3.87
CA ARG A 192 -6.56 -30.19 4.96
C ARG A 192 -6.62 -28.92 5.82
N LYS A 193 -7.12 -29.09 7.04
CA LYS A 193 -7.24 -28.01 8.04
C LYS A 193 -5.93 -27.31 8.43
N GLY A 194 -4.77 -27.91 8.16
CA GLY A 194 -3.46 -27.32 8.49
C GLY A 194 -2.73 -26.70 7.30
N PHE A 195 -3.41 -26.51 6.17
CA PHE A 195 -2.84 -25.92 4.96
C PHE A 195 -3.12 -24.42 4.87
N TYR A 196 -2.07 -23.64 4.66
CA TYR A 196 -2.11 -22.18 4.52
C TYR A 196 -1.33 -21.76 3.28
N ALA A 197 -1.98 -21.08 2.35
CA ALA A 197 -1.29 -20.51 1.20
C ALA A 197 -1.41 -18.98 1.18
N LEU A 198 -0.33 -18.34 0.77
CA LEU A 198 -0.25 -16.90 0.58
C LEU A 198 0.33 -16.62 -0.81
N LEU A 199 -0.38 -15.83 -1.61
CA LEU A 199 0.02 -15.49 -2.97
C LEU A 199 0.30 -13.99 -3.06
N SER A 200 1.21 -13.60 -3.94
CA SER A 200 1.55 -12.19 -4.13
C SER A 200 0.46 -11.35 -4.80
N CYS A 201 -0.51 -11.98 -5.48
CA CYS A 201 -1.61 -11.32 -6.19
C CYS A 201 -2.90 -12.17 -6.22
N ASP A 202 -4.06 -11.57 -6.53
CA ASP A 202 -5.33 -12.27 -6.75
C ASP A 202 -5.56 -12.60 -8.24
N ARG A 203 -6.67 -13.28 -8.55
CA ARG A 203 -7.05 -13.71 -9.91
C ARG A 203 -7.05 -12.54 -10.90
N GLY A 204 -6.31 -12.70 -12.00
CA GLY A 204 -6.20 -11.72 -13.07
C GLY A 204 -5.37 -10.47 -12.72
N GLN A 205 -4.67 -10.47 -11.59
CA GLN A 205 -3.75 -9.40 -11.17
C GLN A 205 -2.28 -9.77 -11.47
N GLN A 206 -1.38 -8.81 -11.27
CA GLN A 206 0.06 -8.97 -11.49
C GLN A 206 0.83 -8.71 -10.19
N SER A 207 2.04 -9.31 -10.07
CA SER A 207 3.01 -8.95 -9.03
C SER A 207 4.04 -7.99 -9.60
N TRP A 208 4.35 -6.93 -8.85
CA TRP A 208 5.21 -5.84 -9.28
C TRP A 208 6.56 -5.80 -8.54
N GLU A 209 7.62 -5.56 -9.31
CA GLU A 209 8.98 -5.32 -8.84
C GLU A 209 9.30 -3.82 -8.88
N PHE A 210 9.93 -3.29 -7.82
CA PHE A 210 10.31 -1.87 -7.76
C PHE A 210 11.80 -1.73 -7.45
N THR A 211 12.53 -1.04 -8.33
CA THR A 211 14.00 -0.91 -8.23
C THR A 211 14.45 -0.30 -6.90
N GLN A 212 13.72 0.68 -6.37
CA GLN A 212 14.05 1.35 -5.11
C GLN A 212 13.70 0.51 -3.87
N LEU A 213 12.82 -0.48 -3.99
CA LEU A 213 12.65 -1.47 -2.93
C LEU A 213 13.76 -2.52 -2.96
N GLY A 214 14.36 -2.76 -4.13
CA GLY A 214 15.31 -3.86 -4.36
C GLY A 214 14.65 -5.24 -4.28
N HIS A 215 13.31 -5.27 -4.36
CA HIS A 215 12.45 -6.41 -4.07
C HIS A 215 11.12 -6.32 -4.84
N GLY A 216 10.42 -7.44 -4.99
CA GLY A 216 8.99 -7.44 -5.28
C GLY A 216 8.20 -6.79 -4.13
N VAL A 217 7.15 -6.00 -4.41
CA VAL A 217 6.43 -5.27 -3.35
C VAL A 217 5.82 -6.20 -2.30
N PHE A 218 5.33 -7.37 -2.70
CA PHE A 218 4.81 -8.38 -1.80
C PHE A 218 5.91 -8.94 -0.89
N THR A 219 7.03 -9.39 -1.46
CA THR A 219 8.13 -9.97 -0.68
C THR A 219 8.81 -8.91 0.21
N TYR A 220 8.92 -7.67 -0.26
CA TYR A 220 9.41 -6.55 0.53
C TYR A 220 8.64 -6.40 1.84
N TYR A 221 7.30 -6.43 1.79
CA TYR A 221 6.49 -6.33 3.00
C TYR A 221 6.46 -7.62 3.81
N LEU A 222 6.64 -8.81 3.22
CA LEU A 222 6.90 -10.02 4.01
C LEU A 222 8.16 -9.86 4.87
N ILE A 223 9.25 -9.37 4.27
CA ILE A 223 10.53 -9.11 4.94
C ILE A 223 10.33 -8.11 6.09
N ARG A 224 9.68 -6.98 5.84
CA ARG A 224 9.42 -5.96 6.87
C ARG A 224 8.53 -6.47 8.00
N GLY A 225 7.46 -7.19 7.66
CA GLY A 225 6.58 -7.82 8.64
C GLY A 225 7.33 -8.77 9.56
N LEU A 226 8.17 -9.64 9.00
CA LEU A 226 9.03 -10.59 9.74
C LEU A 226 10.13 -9.91 10.56
N ARG A 227 10.60 -8.72 10.16
CA ARG A 227 11.50 -7.88 10.97
C ARG A 227 10.80 -7.25 12.18
N GLY A 228 9.49 -7.45 12.33
CA GLY A 228 8.74 -7.13 13.54
C GLY A 228 7.71 -6.02 13.38
N GLU A 229 7.45 -5.56 12.15
CA GLU A 229 6.39 -4.59 11.86
C GLU A 229 4.99 -5.22 11.87
N ALA A 230 4.92 -6.53 11.61
CA ALA A 230 3.69 -7.32 11.74
C ALA A 230 3.58 -8.01 13.10
N ALA A 231 4.52 -7.77 14.02
CA ALA A 231 4.51 -8.40 15.32
C ALA A 231 3.44 -7.81 16.24
N ASP A 232 2.88 -8.65 17.08
CA ASP A 232 1.90 -8.23 18.07
C ASP A 232 2.47 -7.53 19.30
N ALA A 233 1.57 -7.14 20.21
CA ALA A 233 1.93 -6.46 21.46
C ALA A 233 2.88 -7.32 22.33
N GLN A 234 2.84 -8.65 22.16
CA GLN A 234 3.68 -9.64 22.82
C GLN A 234 4.97 -9.95 22.02
N GLY A 235 5.11 -9.33 20.85
CA GLY A 235 6.21 -9.53 19.92
C GLY A 235 6.14 -10.86 19.18
N ILE A 236 4.96 -11.43 18.98
CA ILE A 236 4.75 -12.66 18.21
C ILE A 236 4.39 -12.29 16.77
N ILE A 237 4.92 -13.01 15.80
CA ILE A 237 4.60 -12.84 14.38
C ILE A 237 3.78 -14.04 13.93
N GLU A 238 2.46 -13.88 13.93
CA GLU A 238 1.49 -14.87 13.46
C GLU A 238 1.31 -14.75 11.93
N ALA A 239 1.02 -15.86 11.25
CA ALA A 239 0.76 -15.89 9.80
C ALA A 239 -0.37 -14.96 9.37
N ASP A 240 -1.46 -14.90 10.13
CA ASP A 240 -2.61 -14.03 9.84
C ASP A 240 -2.29 -12.55 10.07
N GLY A 241 -1.58 -12.23 11.17
CA GLY A 241 -1.08 -10.88 11.43
C GLY A 241 -0.13 -10.41 10.32
N LEU A 242 0.78 -11.28 9.88
CA LEU A 242 1.68 -11.02 8.76
C LEU A 242 0.90 -10.80 7.46
N TYR A 243 -0.09 -11.64 7.15
CA TYR A 243 -0.92 -11.45 5.96
C TYR A 243 -1.64 -10.10 5.95
N ARG A 244 -2.32 -9.72 7.04
CA ARG A 244 -3.02 -8.43 7.13
C ARG A 244 -2.06 -7.27 6.92
N TYR A 245 -0.90 -7.30 7.56
CA TYR A 245 0.15 -6.31 7.36
C TYR A 245 0.57 -6.23 5.88
N VAL A 246 0.93 -7.36 5.26
CA VAL A 246 1.37 -7.41 3.86
C VAL A 246 0.27 -6.92 2.91
N TYR A 247 -0.97 -7.35 3.12
CA TYR A 247 -2.13 -6.92 2.33
C TYR A 247 -2.26 -5.39 2.31
N HIS A 248 -2.37 -4.77 3.49
CA HIS A 248 -2.58 -3.32 3.58
C HIS A 248 -1.38 -2.54 3.03
N GLN A 249 -0.17 -3.00 3.30
CA GLN A 249 1.04 -2.31 2.86
C GLN A 249 1.25 -2.42 1.35
N THR A 250 1.00 -3.58 0.74
CA THR A 250 1.06 -3.74 -0.72
C THR A 250 0.05 -2.82 -1.41
N LEU A 251 -1.21 -2.80 -0.96
CA LEU A 251 -2.23 -1.91 -1.53
C LEU A 251 -1.86 -0.44 -1.39
N ALA A 252 -1.43 -0.02 -0.20
CA ALA A 252 -1.02 1.36 0.07
C ALA A 252 0.17 1.77 -0.80
N TYR A 253 1.14 0.89 -1.00
CA TYR A 253 2.30 1.16 -1.86
C TYR A 253 1.89 1.34 -3.33
N ILE A 254 1.05 0.46 -3.87
CA ILE A 254 0.57 0.59 -5.26
C ILE A 254 -0.21 1.89 -5.47
N ASP A 255 -1.09 2.26 -4.53
CA ASP A 255 -1.83 3.52 -4.62
C ASP A 255 -0.88 4.73 -4.58
N LYS A 256 0.05 4.77 -3.62
CA LYS A 256 1.07 5.83 -3.51
C LYS A 256 1.94 5.93 -4.77
N ALA A 257 2.34 4.80 -5.36
CA ALA A 257 3.11 4.76 -6.60
C ALA A 257 2.30 5.35 -7.77
N ASN A 258 1.02 4.99 -7.90
CA ASN A 258 0.13 5.55 -8.91
C ASN A 258 -0.14 7.04 -8.72
N GLN A 259 -0.30 7.51 -7.48
CA GLN A 259 -0.39 8.95 -7.19
C GLN A 259 0.85 9.70 -7.71
N GLN A 260 2.05 9.15 -7.50
CA GLN A 260 3.28 9.73 -8.01
C GLN A 260 3.33 9.72 -9.55
N LEU A 261 2.92 8.62 -10.20
CA LEU A 261 2.82 8.56 -11.66
C LEU A 261 1.84 9.58 -12.24
N ARG A 262 0.70 9.84 -11.56
CA ARG A 262 -0.27 10.87 -11.99
C ARG A 262 0.36 12.26 -12.01
N VAL A 263 1.09 12.63 -10.96
CA VAL A 263 1.81 13.91 -10.89
C VAL A 263 2.90 14.00 -11.98
N ILE A 264 3.67 12.93 -12.18
CA ILE A 264 4.69 12.87 -13.24
C ILE A 264 4.04 13.01 -14.63
N ASN A 265 2.93 12.32 -14.88
CA ASN A 265 2.21 12.38 -16.15
C ASN A 265 1.58 13.76 -16.39
N GLN A 266 1.12 14.44 -15.34
CA GLN A 266 0.66 15.83 -15.43
C GLN A 266 1.79 16.76 -15.89
N LEU A 267 2.99 16.61 -15.32
CA LEU A 267 4.18 17.38 -15.73
C LEU A 267 4.56 17.12 -17.19
N LYS A 268 4.56 15.85 -17.62
CA LYS A 268 4.85 15.45 -19.01
C LYS A 268 3.87 16.06 -20.01
N LYS A 269 2.56 15.97 -19.71
CA LYS A 269 1.50 16.57 -20.55
C LYS A 269 1.67 18.09 -20.67
N GLY A 270 2.03 18.76 -19.57
CA GLY A 270 2.31 20.20 -19.56
C GLY A 270 3.44 20.63 -20.49
N ARG A 271 4.38 19.71 -20.81
CA ARG A 271 5.49 19.94 -21.76
C ARG A 271 5.22 19.46 -23.18
N GLY A 272 4.02 18.95 -23.47
CA GLY A 272 3.69 18.38 -24.78
C GLY A 272 4.32 17.02 -25.05
N GLU A 273 4.77 16.30 -24.02
CA GLU A 273 5.25 14.92 -24.15
C GLU A 273 4.06 13.96 -24.30
N ASN A 274 4.07 13.15 -25.36
CA ASN A 274 2.99 12.18 -25.63
C ASN A 274 3.18 10.83 -24.93
N GLN A 275 4.39 10.53 -24.43
CA GLN A 275 4.72 9.27 -23.79
C GLN A 275 4.51 9.33 -22.27
N ILE A 276 3.30 8.97 -21.85
CA ILE A 276 2.92 8.87 -20.42
C ILE A 276 3.21 7.49 -19.86
N HIS A 277 3.41 7.41 -18.55
CA HIS A 277 3.53 6.15 -17.82
C HIS A 277 2.14 5.57 -17.56
N SER A 278 1.98 4.26 -17.81
CA SER A 278 0.79 3.54 -17.36
C SER A 278 0.81 3.38 -15.85
N GLU A 279 -0.35 3.51 -15.21
CA GLU A 279 -0.51 3.18 -13.80
C GLU A 279 -0.35 1.67 -13.58
N TYR A 280 0.20 1.30 -12.43
CA TYR A 280 0.26 -0.07 -11.95
C TYR A 280 -1.17 -0.57 -11.69
N THR A 281 -1.49 -1.75 -12.20
CA THR A 281 -2.74 -2.42 -11.85
C THR A 281 -2.70 -2.88 -10.39
N LEU A 282 -3.87 -3.11 -9.82
CA LEU A 282 -4.01 -3.56 -8.44
C LEU A 282 -3.23 -4.86 -8.21
N GLN A 283 -2.47 -4.89 -7.12
CA GLN A 283 -1.85 -6.10 -6.58
C GLN A 283 -2.42 -6.33 -5.18
N THR A 284 -3.17 -7.41 -5.03
CA THR A 284 -3.85 -7.79 -3.79
C THR A 284 -3.31 -9.14 -3.33
N PRO A 285 -2.48 -9.18 -2.28
CA PRO A 285 -2.02 -10.45 -1.73
C PRO A 285 -3.22 -11.34 -1.36
N LYS A 286 -3.18 -12.61 -1.77
CA LYS A 286 -4.30 -13.54 -1.57
C LYS A 286 -3.97 -14.59 -0.53
N ARG A 287 -4.77 -14.67 0.53
CA ARG A 287 -4.72 -15.77 1.51
C ARG A 287 -5.69 -16.87 1.12
N ILE A 288 -5.27 -18.12 1.17
CA ILE A 288 -6.11 -19.30 0.96
C ILE A 288 -5.89 -20.27 2.11
N VAL A 289 -6.94 -20.48 2.90
CA VAL A 289 -6.86 -21.25 4.14
C VAL A 289 -8.24 -21.80 4.49
N GLU A 290 -8.30 -22.97 5.11
CA GLU A 290 -9.52 -23.50 5.70
C GLU A 290 -9.20 -24.15 7.05
N GLY A 291 -9.72 -23.60 8.15
CA GLY A 291 -9.61 -24.23 9.48
C GLY A 291 -8.20 -24.31 10.09
N VAL A 292 -7.25 -23.48 9.65
CA VAL A 292 -5.91 -23.40 10.24
C VAL A 292 -6.01 -22.69 11.58
N GLY A 293 -5.65 -23.41 12.66
CA GLY A 293 -5.44 -22.80 13.96
C GLY A 293 -4.21 -21.88 13.95
N GLU A 294 -3.95 -21.18 15.05
CA GLU A 294 -2.82 -20.24 15.19
C GLU A 294 -1.48 -20.82 14.66
N VAL A 295 -0.88 -20.12 13.68
CA VAL A 295 0.43 -20.45 13.09
C VAL A 295 1.44 -19.36 13.41
N ILE A 296 2.47 -19.75 14.15
CA ILE A 296 3.53 -18.85 14.60
C ILE A 296 4.72 -18.96 13.64
N LEU A 297 5.11 -17.83 13.06
CA LEU A 297 6.21 -17.76 12.10
C LEU A 297 7.52 -17.31 12.74
N GLY A 298 7.42 -16.53 13.82
CA GLY A 298 8.59 -15.94 14.45
C GLY A 298 8.22 -15.04 15.62
N LEU A 299 9.26 -14.43 16.17
CA LEU A 299 9.20 -13.45 17.23
C LEU A 299 9.85 -12.16 16.75
N LYS A 300 9.32 -11.03 17.19
CA LYS A 300 9.92 -9.72 17.01
C LYS A 300 11.35 -9.77 17.51
N PRO A 301 12.35 -9.51 16.65
CA PRO A 301 13.73 -9.52 17.08
C PRO A 301 13.98 -8.46 18.15
N ASN A 302 14.68 -8.84 19.22
CA ASN A 302 15.15 -7.92 20.25
C ASN A 302 16.28 -7.04 19.68
N HIS A 303 15.95 -6.07 18.83
CA HIS A 303 16.94 -5.15 18.31
C HIS A 303 17.34 -4.13 19.40
N LYS A 304 18.48 -4.39 20.05
CA LYS A 304 19.35 -3.33 20.62
C LYS A 304 20.24 -2.65 19.55
N GLY A 305 20.01 -2.93 18.27
CA GLY A 305 20.74 -2.37 17.15
C GLY A 305 19.86 -1.39 16.38
N VAL A 306 20.22 -0.12 16.42
CA VAL A 306 19.57 0.95 15.66
C VAL A 306 19.81 0.73 14.17
N THR A 307 18.82 0.23 13.43
CA THR A 307 18.76 0.43 11.97
C THR A 307 18.43 1.90 11.75
N ARG A 308 19.47 2.74 11.63
CA ARG A 308 19.30 4.15 11.26
C ARG A 308 19.02 4.20 9.76
N HIS A 309 17.83 4.63 9.38
CA HIS A 309 17.59 5.20 8.06
C HIS A 309 18.29 6.56 8.07
N PRO A 310 19.39 6.82 7.33
CA PRO A 310 20.06 8.11 7.40
C PRO A 310 19.28 9.12 6.58
N ARG A 311 18.10 9.51 7.09
CA ARG A 311 17.32 10.62 6.58
C ARG A 311 17.94 11.87 7.17
N GLN A 312 18.59 12.68 6.33
CA GLN A 312 19.21 13.94 6.77
C GLN A 312 18.43 15.11 6.22
N GLY A 313 18.36 16.19 6.98
CA GLY A 313 17.83 17.43 6.44
C GLY A 313 18.59 18.66 6.87
N LEU A 314 18.53 19.68 6.03
CA LEU A 314 19.12 20.98 6.24
C LEU A 314 18.07 22.04 5.91
N ILE A 315 17.80 22.90 6.90
CA ILE A 315 16.91 24.04 6.78
C ILE A 315 17.78 25.28 6.86
N ILE A 316 17.83 26.04 5.77
CA ILE A 316 18.53 27.32 5.66
C ILE A 316 17.46 28.39 5.56
N ASP A 317 17.29 29.13 6.65
CA ASP A 317 16.37 30.25 6.74
C ASP A 317 17.13 31.56 6.56
N GLY A 318 17.17 32.06 5.32
CA GLY A 318 17.88 33.28 4.95
C GLY A 318 17.23 34.58 5.40
N PHE A 319 16.06 34.53 6.05
CA PHE A 319 15.41 35.69 6.65
C PHE A 319 14.94 35.26 8.04
N SER A 320 15.31 35.96 9.12
CA SER A 320 15.08 35.55 10.52
C SER A 320 13.63 35.48 11.01
N GLN A 321 12.67 35.21 10.12
CA GLN A 321 11.25 35.45 10.29
C GLN A 321 10.37 34.20 10.26
N ILE A 322 10.89 32.97 10.08
CA ILE A 322 10.04 31.79 10.30
C ILE A 322 9.80 31.61 11.81
N LYS A 323 8.70 32.22 12.30
CA LYS A 323 8.24 32.12 13.70
C LYS A 323 8.03 30.68 14.19
N SER A 324 7.97 29.73 13.26
CA SER A 324 7.67 28.31 13.48
C SER A 324 8.82 27.36 13.11
N ALA A 325 10.07 27.84 12.95
CA ALA A 325 11.20 27.00 12.56
C ALA A 325 11.43 25.82 13.51
N SER A 326 11.22 26.03 14.82
CA SER A 326 11.27 24.98 15.84
C SER A 326 10.21 23.88 15.64
N VAL A 327 9.01 24.27 15.19
CA VAL A 327 7.94 23.32 14.85
C VAL A 327 8.33 22.52 13.61
N PHE A 328 8.89 23.20 12.59
CA PHE A 328 9.35 22.57 11.35
C PHE A 328 10.41 21.48 11.63
N ILE A 329 11.41 21.81 12.44
CA ILE A 329 12.47 20.88 12.88
C ILE A 329 11.86 19.71 13.66
N LYS A 330 10.98 20.00 14.63
CA LYS A 330 10.35 18.98 15.47
C LYS A 330 9.49 18.02 14.66
N THR A 331 8.70 18.51 13.71
CA THR A 331 7.82 17.69 12.88
C THR A 331 8.64 16.81 11.92
N LEU A 332 9.65 17.37 11.25
CA LEU A 332 10.55 16.57 10.40
C LEU A 332 11.34 15.52 11.19
N SER A 333 11.78 15.85 12.40
CA SER A 333 12.51 14.90 13.25
C SER A 333 11.59 13.78 13.77
N ASN A 334 10.39 14.13 14.25
CA ASN A 334 9.49 13.19 14.92
C ASN A 334 8.62 12.36 13.96
N SER A 335 8.19 12.94 12.84
CA SER A 335 7.34 12.28 11.86
C SER A 335 8.13 11.81 10.64
N GLY A 336 9.18 12.54 10.26
CA GLY A 336 10.03 12.20 9.12
C GLY A 336 11.29 11.41 9.44
N ASN A 337 11.58 11.16 10.73
CA ASN A 337 12.82 10.52 11.18
C ASN A 337 14.09 11.22 10.63
N PHE A 338 14.04 12.53 10.36
CA PHE A 338 15.19 13.26 9.83
C PHE A 338 16.12 13.73 10.95
N GLU A 339 17.43 13.59 10.74
CA GLU A 339 18.45 14.36 11.45
C GLU A 339 18.53 15.76 10.82
N ILE A 340 17.91 16.74 11.47
CA ILE A 340 17.77 18.10 10.93
C ILE A 340 18.85 19.03 11.50
N ASN A 341 19.56 19.70 10.60
CA ASN A 341 20.33 20.88 10.90
C ASN A 341 19.60 22.15 10.47
N TYR A 342 19.74 23.20 11.28
CA TYR A 342 19.12 24.49 11.05
C TYR A 342 20.17 25.60 11.02
N TRP A 343 20.09 26.46 10.02
CA TRP A 343 20.92 27.65 9.85
C TRP A 343 20.01 28.86 9.68
N ASN A 344 20.28 29.94 10.44
CA ASN A 344 19.38 31.09 10.52
C ASN A 344 20.05 32.47 10.47
N GLY A 345 21.26 32.58 9.92
CA GLY A 345 21.98 33.86 9.74
C GLY A 345 22.42 34.62 11.01
N TYR A 346 21.70 34.51 12.14
CA TYR A 346 21.89 35.40 13.31
C TYR A 346 22.50 34.72 14.54
N GLY A 347 23.06 33.51 14.41
CA GLY A 347 23.66 32.75 15.52
C GLY A 347 25.16 32.52 15.35
N ASN A 348 25.94 32.70 16.43
CA ASN A 348 27.39 32.51 16.55
C ASN A 348 27.90 31.09 16.18
N SER A 349 27.72 30.64 14.94
CA SER A 349 28.57 29.63 14.32
C SER A 349 29.60 30.35 13.46
N ILE A 350 30.68 30.77 14.11
CA ILE A 350 31.83 31.46 13.51
C ILE A 350 32.59 30.60 12.46
N ASN A 351 32.07 29.43 12.02
CA ASN A 351 32.83 28.54 11.12
C ASN A 351 32.07 27.54 10.21
N SER A 352 30.80 27.74 9.85
CA SER A 352 30.17 26.88 8.81
C SER A 352 29.75 27.67 7.56
N ASP A 353 30.59 27.64 6.53
CA ASP A 353 30.25 28.02 5.16
C ASP A 353 28.96 27.28 4.74
N VAL A 354 27.89 28.03 4.46
CA VAL A 354 26.57 27.48 4.06
C VAL A 354 26.73 26.48 2.91
N ARG A 355 27.67 26.73 1.99
CA ARG A 355 27.96 25.82 0.88
C ARG A 355 28.51 24.48 1.37
N LYS A 356 29.37 24.48 2.40
CA LYS A 356 29.86 23.25 3.04
C LYS A 356 28.74 22.52 3.77
N ALA A 357 27.83 23.22 4.42
CA ALA A 357 26.68 22.59 5.07
C ALA A 357 25.76 21.88 4.06
N ILE A 358 25.46 22.53 2.93
CA ILE A 358 24.70 21.94 1.82
C ILE A 358 25.43 20.71 1.26
N GLN A 359 26.74 20.80 1.02
CA GLN A 359 27.55 19.68 0.54
C GLN A 359 27.49 18.49 1.51
N LYS A 360 27.72 18.74 2.80
CA LYS A 360 27.71 17.72 3.85
C LYS A 360 26.37 17.00 3.94
N CYS A 361 25.26 17.76 3.88
CA CYS A 361 23.90 17.21 3.85
C CYS A 361 23.68 16.34 2.61
N LEU A 362 24.03 16.82 1.42
CA LEU A 362 23.81 16.09 0.16
C LEU A 362 24.69 14.83 0.02
N LEU A 363 25.85 14.79 0.70
CA LEU A 363 26.73 13.62 0.75
C LEU A 363 26.34 12.63 1.87
N SER A 364 25.25 12.89 2.61
CA SER A 364 24.80 12.09 3.75
C SER A 364 25.86 11.93 4.85
N GLU A 365 26.77 12.90 5.01
CA GLU A 365 27.82 12.87 6.02
C GLU A 365 27.26 13.29 7.38
N SER A 366 27.50 12.51 8.45
CA SER A 366 26.97 12.86 9.78
C SER A 366 27.42 14.25 10.21
N PHE A 367 26.48 15.06 10.70
CA PHE A 367 26.80 16.36 11.27
C PHE A 367 27.63 16.27 12.56
N SER A 368 27.61 15.11 13.22
CA SER A 368 28.46 14.78 14.37
C SER A 368 29.82 14.19 13.96
N GLU A 369 30.91 14.55 14.66
CA GLU A 369 32.29 14.11 14.38
C GLU A 369 32.59 12.63 14.74
N SER A 370 31.58 11.80 14.99
CA SER A 370 31.77 10.40 15.40
C SER A 370 31.61 9.45 14.19
N PRO A 371 32.70 8.93 13.60
CA PRO A 371 32.58 7.95 12.54
C PRO A 371 32.16 6.63 13.16
N LYS A 372 30.99 6.13 12.78
CA LYS A 372 30.65 4.73 12.97
C LYS A 372 30.24 4.18 11.63
N GLU A 373 31.04 3.22 11.15
CA GLU A 373 30.74 2.45 9.95
C GLU A 373 29.44 1.69 10.16
N TYR A 374 28.45 1.97 9.31
CA TYR A 374 27.17 1.29 9.31
C TYR A 374 26.79 0.93 7.88
N GLN A 375 26.37 -0.32 7.68
CA GLN A 375 25.78 -0.75 6.41
C GLN A 375 24.38 -0.16 6.30
N ILE A 376 24.19 0.72 5.32
CA ILE A 376 22.90 1.31 4.96
C ILE A 376 22.16 0.26 4.11
N GLN A 377 21.10 -0.33 4.66
CA GLN A 377 20.26 -1.30 3.94
C GLN A 377 19.03 -0.65 3.25
N GLU A 378 18.76 0.64 3.47
CA GLU A 378 17.62 1.36 2.89
C GLU A 378 18.00 2.66 2.19
N THR A 379 17.20 3.10 1.22
CA THR A 379 17.43 4.33 0.45
C THR A 379 17.49 5.55 1.37
N ALA A 380 18.65 6.21 1.45
CA ALA A 380 18.78 7.47 2.16
C ALA A 380 17.90 8.55 1.50
N THR A 381 17.30 9.43 2.31
CA THR A 381 16.47 10.55 1.84
C THR A 381 17.05 11.85 2.39
N ILE A 382 17.28 12.82 1.52
CA ILE A 382 17.74 14.16 1.88
C ILE A 382 16.59 15.14 1.79
N PHE A 383 16.46 15.99 2.80
CA PHE A 383 15.52 17.10 2.82
C PHE A 383 16.30 18.43 2.87
N LEU A 384 16.24 19.23 1.81
CA LEU A 384 16.89 20.54 1.76
C LEU A 384 15.84 21.62 1.59
N TYR A 385 15.72 22.51 2.58
CA TYR A 385 14.86 23.69 2.52
C TYR A 385 15.73 24.93 2.50
N LEU A 386 15.65 25.71 1.41
CA LEU A 386 16.38 26.95 1.21
C LEU A 386 15.37 28.11 1.10
N ARG A 387 15.43 29.04 2.03
CA ARG A 387 14.64 30.27 1.98
C ARG A 387 15.55 31.47 1.69
N GLY A 388 15.31 32.16 0.58
CA GLY A 388 16.22 33.19 0.06
C GLY A 388 15.56 34.10 -0.99
N GLN A 389 16.29 35.08 -1.51
CA GLN A 389 15.84 35.92 -2.61
C GLN A 389 16.66 35.62 -3.86
N ILE A 390 16.00 35.43 -5.00
CA ILE A 390 16.73 35.34 -6.28
C ILE A 390 17.00 36.76 -6.76
N GLN A 391 18.27 37.08 -7.03
CA GLN A 391 18.70 38.36 -7.56
C GLN A 391 19.55 38.15 -8.82
N GLU A 392 19.48 39.08 -9.77
CA GLU A 392 20.39 39.10 -10.91
C GLU A 392 21.69 39.84 -10.53
N THR A 393 22.81 39.18 -10.77
CA THR A 393 24.14 39.78 -10.64
C THR A 393 24.39 40.82 -11.73
N SER A 394 25.43 41.64 -11.58
CA SER A 394 25.87 42.60 -12.59
C SER A 394 26.25 41.96 -13.94
N THR A 395 26.50 40.65 -13.97
CA THR A 395 26.76 39.84 -15.16
C THR A 395 25.51 39.20 -15.76
N GLY A 396 24.33 39.45 -15.20
CA GLY A 396 23.05 38.87 -15.64
C GLY A 396 22.79 37.44 -15.17
N GLU A 397 23.61 36.90 -14.25
CA GLU A 397 23.38 35.57 -13.66
C GLU A 397 22.40 35.69 -12.49
N ALA A 398 21.30 34.91 -12.53
CA ALA A 398 20.36 34.80 -11.42
C ALA A 398 20.94 33.91 -10.30
N VAL A 399 21.14 34.48 -9.12
CA VAL A 399 21.72 33.83 -7.94
C VAL A 399 20.74 33.83 -6.76
N LEU A 400 20.81 32.82 -5.89
CA LEU A 400 20.02 32.78 -4.66
C LEU A 400 20.83 33.44 -3.53
N VAL A 401 20.35 34.58 -3.06
CA VAL A 401 20.92 35.34 -1.96
C VAL A 401 20.20 34.98 -0.66
N LEU A 402 20.98 34.61 0.36
CA LEU A 402 20.51 34.29 1.72
C LEU A 402 20.86 35.44 2.68
N ALA A 403 20.65 35.25 3.99
CA ALA A 403 21.14 36.17 5.01
C ALA A 403 22.67 36.40 4.88
N ASP A 404 23.13 37.56 5.33
CA ASP A 404 24.54 38.00 5.33
C ASP A 404 25.18 38.04 3.93
N ASP A 405 24.41 38.36 2.90
CA ASP A 405 24.85 38.43 1.49
C ASP A 405 25.47 37.12 0.97
N THR A 406 25.13 35.98 1.60
CA THR A 406 25.62 34.67 1.14
C THR A 406 24.96 34.30 -0.18
N VAL A 407 25.78 34.16 -1.22
CA VAL A 407 25.32 33.86 -2.59
C VAL A 407 25.46 32.37 -2.92
N ILE A 408 24.38 31.74 -3.39
CA ILE A 408 24.37 30.40 -3.98
C ILE A 408 24.13 30.52 -5.48
N HIS A 409 25.11 30.04 -6.27
CA HIS A 409 24.99 29.98 -7.72
C HIS A 409 24.17 28.77 -8.15
N ARG A 410 23.26 28.96 -9.11
CA ARG A 410 22.39 27.91 -9.67
C ARG A 410 23.19 26.73 -10.22
N ALA A 411 24.22 27.01 -11.03
CA ALA A 411 25.08 25.99 -11.62
C ALA A 411 25.84 25.16 -10.57
N TRP A 412 26.28 25.82 -9.48
CA TRP A 412 26.95 25.15 -8.38
C TRP A 412 25.99 24.21 -7.64
N LEU A 413 24.78 24.68 -7.31
CA LEU A 413 23.79 23.86 -6.62
C LEU A 413 23.39 22.66 -7.50
N ARG A 414 23.18 22.86 -8.80
CA ARG A 414 22.93 21.78 -9.76
C ARG A 414 24.01 20.71 -9.72
N LYS A 415 25.29 21.12 -9.66
CA LYS A 415 26.42 20.18 -9.57
C LYS A 415 26.36 19.38 -8.27
N GLN A 416 26.00 19.99 -7.13
CA GLN A 416 25.88 19.26 -5.86
C GLN A 416 24.72 18.26 -5.88
N LEU A 417 23.55 18.65 -6.40
CA LEU A 417 22.39 17.76 -6.50
C LEU A 417 22.68 16.53 -7.39
N ARG A 418 23.47 16.68 -8.45
CA ARG A 418 23.91 15.57 -9.31
C ARG A 418 24.87 14.59 -8.63
N LEU A 419 25.63 15.04 -7.63
CA LEU A 419 26.57 14.19 -6.89
C LEU A 419 25.86 13.37 -5.80
N CYS A 420 24.69 13.81 -5.37
CA CYS A 420 23.89 13.11 -4.36
C CYS A 420 23.28 11.83 -4.94
N LYS A 421 23.52 10.70 -4.26
CA LYS A 421 23.02 9.36 -4.62
C LYS A 421 21.71 9.00 -3.92
N SER A 422 21.32 9.80 -2.93
CA SER A 422 20.12 9.63 -2.12
C SER A 422 18.89 10.16 -2.87
N GLN A 423 17.70 9.78 -2.43
CA GLN A 423 16.48 10.50 -2.81
C GLN A 423 16.54 11.93 -2.26
N GLN A 424 16.01 12.91 -3.00
CA GLN A 424 16.17 14.33 -2.69
C GLN A 424 14.80 15.01 -2.66
N ILE A 425 14.49 15.69 -1.56
CA ILE A 425 13.36 16.60 -1.41
C ILE A 425 13.94 18.00 -1.24
N ILE A 426 13.83 18.83 -2.27
CA ILE A 426 14.43 20.16 -2.33
C ILE A 426 13.30 21.19 -2.40
N ILE A 427 13.29 22.13 -1.46
CA ILE A 427 12.30 23.21 -1.39
C ILE A 427 13.04 24.54 -1.47
N LEU A 428 12.70 25.34 -2.47
CA LEU A 428 13.16 26.71 -2.68
C LEU A 428 12.02 27.67 -2.35
N ASP A 429 12.08 28.29 -1.18
CA ASP A 429 11.10 29.26 -0.72
C ASP A 429 11.60 30.69 -0.99
N CYS A 430 11.07 31.35 -2.02
CA CYS A 430 11.55 32.66 -2.47
C CYS A 430 10.46 33.74 -2.33
N PRO A 431 10.25 34.31 -1.13
CA PRO A 431 9.05 35.10 -0.83
C PRO A 431 9.15 36.57 -1.27
N PHE A 432 9.49 36.81 -2.54
CA PHE A 432 9.57 38.14 -3.15
C PHE A 432 9.03 38.15 -4.58
N PRO A 433 8.36 39.22 -5.04
CA PRO A 433 7.81 39.32 -6.40
C PRO A 433 8.91 39.38 -7.48
N ASP A 434 8.58 38.88 -8.69
CA ASP A 434 9.44 38.86 -9.90
C ASP A 434 10.82 38.20 -9.75
N ASN A 435 10.82 36.96 -9.25
CA ASN A 435 11.99 36.10 -9.24
C ASN A 435 11.92 35.02 -10.34
N ASN A 436 13.04 34.76 -11.02
CA ASN A 436 13.20 33.69 -12.02
C ASN A 436 13.17 32.28 -11.38
N ILE A 437 12.31 32.03 -10.39
CA ILE A 437 12.21 30.76 -9.65
C ILE A 437 11.81 29.60 -10.55
N ARG A 438 11.01 29.87 -11.59
CA ARG A 438 10.66 28.89 -12.62
C ARG A 438 11.92 28.31 -13.28
N ASP A 439 12.81 29.19 -13.74
CA ASP A 439 14.07 28.79 -14.40
C ASP A 439 14.98 28.02 -13.44
N TRP A 440 14.97 28.39 -12.15
CA TRP A 440 15.65 27.63 -11.11
C TRP A 440 15.10 26.22 -10.97
N VAL A 441 13.77 26.06 -10.92
CA VAL A 441 13.15 24.74 -10.86
C VAL A 441 13.44 23.93 -12.12
N GLU A 442 13.43 24.55 -13.31
CA GLU A 442 13.73 23.90 -14.59
C GLU A 442 15.20 23.48 -14.73
N GLU A 443 16.14 24.31 -14.29
CA GLU A 443 17.57 24.00 -14.38
C GLU A 443 18.08 23.09 -13.26
N LEU A 444 17.42 22.98 -12.12
CA LEU A 444 17.86 22.05 -11.07
C LEU A 444 17.32 20.63 -11.25
N GLN A 445 16.49 20.39 -12.26
CA GLN A 445 15.96 19.06 -12.59
C GLN A 445 17.10 18.09 -12.91
N LEU A 446 17.00 16.93 -12.29
CA LEU A 446 17.78 15.74 -12.61
C LEU A 446 17.02 14.87 -13.63
N GLY A 447 17.68 13.83 -14.14
CA GLY A 447 17.06 12.89 -15.08
C GLY A 447 15.82 12.20 -14.49
N THR A 448 14.98 11.63 -15.36
CA THR A 448 13.72 10.99 -14.96
C THR A 448 13.87 9.83 -13.97
N ASP A 449 15.05 9.21 -13.95
CA ASP A 449 15.38 8.09 -13.08
C ASP A 449 15.91 8.53 -11.71
N ALA A 450 16.25 9.81 -11.54
CA ALA A 450 16.64 10.35 -10.24
C ALA A 450 15.40 10.43 -9.32
N GLY A 451 15.50 9.97 -8.08
CA GLY A 451 14.47 10.19 -7.07
C GLY A 451 14.52 11.63 -6.54
N GLN A 452 13.99 12.60 -7.30
CA GLN A 452 14.02 14.02 -6.96
C GLN A 452 12.61 14.60 -6.88
N CYS A 453 12.30 15.24 -5.76
CA CYS A 453 11.19 16.17 -5.60
C CYS A 453 11.81 17.56 -5.45
N LEU A 454 11.42 18.49 -6.32
CA LEU A 454 11.87 19.88 -6.29
C LEU A 454 10.64 20.78 -6.30
N ILE A 455 10.53 21.67 -5.33
CA ILE A 455 9.42 22.60 -5.16
C ILE A 455 10.01 24.00 -5.07
N GLY A 456 9.52 24.93 -5.87
CA GLY A 456 9.85 26.35 -5.83
C GLY A 456 8.60 27.17 -5.62
N SER A 457 8.63 28.11 -4.69
CA SER A 457 7.56 29.06 -4.46
C SER A 457 8.02 30.49 -4.65
N THR A 458 7.10 31.34 -5.09
CA THR A 458 7.25 32.78 -5.02
C THR A 458 5.97 33.43 -4.52
N ALA A 459 6.13 34.45 -3.70
CA ALA A 459 5.03 35.15 -3.06
C ALA A 459 5.26 36.66 -3.14
N PRO A 460 4.19 37.46 -3.29
CA PRO A 460 4.27 38.91 -3.10
C PRO A 460 4.60 39.26 -1.63
N ASP A 461 5.08 40.48 -1.40
CA ASP A 461 5.61 40.92 -0.10
C ASP A 461 4.59 40.78 1.05
N ASN A 462 3.30 40.96 0.75
CA ASN A 462 2.17 40.81 1.68
C ASN A 462 1.86 39.35 2.08
N ALA A 463 2.43 38.37 1.38
CA ALA A 463 2.16 36.93 1.53
C ALA A 463 3.44 36.10 1.75
N ASN A 464 4.52 36.75 2.20
CA ASN A 464 5.87 36.16 2.31
C ASN A 464 6.00 34.95 3.27
N GLU A 465 5.08 34.77 4.22
CA GLU A 465 5.04 33.61 5.13
C GLU A 465 4.03 32.54 4.68
N THR A 466 3.16 32.82 3.70
CA THR A 466 2.02 31.96 3.35
C THR A 466 2.46 30.56 2.94
N PHE A 467 3.47 30.45 2.07
CA PHE A 467 3.99 29.14 1.64
C PHE A 467 4.52 28.30 2.81
N ALA A 468 5.38 28.88 3.66
CA ALA A 468 5.95 28.19 4.81
C ALA A 468 4.89 27.76 5.83
N LYS A 469 3.85 28.59 6.04
CA LYS A 469 2.70 28.24 6.89
C LYS A 469 1.91 27.08 6.33
N THR A 470 1.53 27.13 5.05
CA THR A 470 0.82 26.03 4.39
C THR A 470 1.62 24.73 4.42
N LEU A 471 2.94 24.79 4.24
CA LEU A 471 3.81 23.63 4.35
C LEU A 471 3.79 23.03 5.77
N LEU A 472 3.85 23.87 6.79
CA LEU A 472 3.70 23.45 8.19
C LEU A 472 2.33 22.86 8.49
N ASP A 473 1.26 23.45 7.98
CA ASP A 473 -0.10 22.98 8.18
C ASP A 473 -0.26 21.57 7.58
N ILE A 474 0.23 21.36 6.35
CA ILE A 474 0.29 20.03 5.73
C ILE A 474 1.11 19.06 6.58
N PHE A 475 2.24 19.50 7.11
CA PHE A 475 3.10 18.66 7.94
C PHE A 475 2.50 18.30 9.30
N ASN A 476 1.62 19.14 9.84
CA ASN A 476 1.00 18.98 11.15
C ASN A 476 -0.40 18.37 11.10
N GLN A 477 -0.96 18.05 9.92
CA GLN A 477 -2.24 17.36 9.84
C GLN A 477 -2.16 16.01 10.61
N ASP A 478 -2.91 15.93 11.72
CA ASP A 478 -2.93 14.89 12.79
C ASP A 478 -3.26 13.44 12.33
N LYS A 479 -3.22 13.15 11.03
CA LYS A 479 -3.59 11.85 10.44
C LYS A 479 -2.44 11.19 9.66
N GLN A 480 -1.19 11.42 10.03
CA GLN A 480 -0.05 10.75 9.39
C GLN A 480 0.15 9.28 9.82
N SER A 481 -0.93 8.55 10.09
CA SER A 481 -0.87 7.09 10.21
C SER A 481 -0.57 6.42 8.86
N SER A 482 -0.80 7.10 7.73
CA SER A 482 -0.57 6.60 6.36
C SER A 482 0.71 7.12 5.69
N GLY A 483 1.53 7.92 6.38
CA GLY A 483 2.71 8.61 5.81
C GLY A 483 2.34 9.78 4.87
N LEU A 484 3.35 10.50 4.38
CA LEU A 484 3.24 11.62 3.43
C LEU A 484 4.24 11.44 2.29
N THR A 485 3.76 11.35 1.05
CA THR A 485 4.60 11.25 -0.15
C THR A 485 4.89 12.62 -0.74
N ALA A 486 5.96 12.75 -1.53
CA ALA A 486 6.28 13.95 -2.28
C ALA A 486 5.16 14.34 -3.26
N ALA A 487 4.53 13.34 -3.91
CA ALA A 487 3.38 13.56 -4.77
C ALA A 487 2.19 14.14 -4.00
N SER A 488 1.84 13.56 -2.84
CA SER A 488 0.77 14.06 -1.97
C SER A 488 1.08 15.47 -1.46
N LEU A 489 2.34 15.74 -1.07
CA LEU A 489 2.78 17.08 -0.67
C LEU A 489 2.56 18.10 -1.79
N ILE A 490 2.98 17.79 -3.03
CA ILE A 490 2.78 18.66 -4.19
C ILE A 490 1.28 18.91 -4.41
N THR A 491 0.47 17.85 -4.46
CA THR A 491 -0.98 17.97 -4.67
C THR A 491 -1.65 18.82 -3.58
N GLN A 492 -1.30 18.59 -2.31
CA GLN A 492 -1.85 19.37 -1.20
C GLN A 492 -1.40 20.84 -1.26
N LEU A 493 -0.14 21.12 -1.62
CA LEU A 493 0.31 22.49 -1.82
C LEU A 493 -0.45 23.18 -2.96
N GLN A 494 -0.67 22.49 -4.08
CA GLN A 494 -1.47 23.03 -5.19
C GLN A 494 -2.90 23.37 -4.75
N ILE A 495 -3.56 22.49 -3.99
CA ILE A 495 -4.93 22.69 -3.52
C ILE A 495 -5.00 23.86 -2.52
N ASN A 496 -4.16 23.85 -1.49
CA ASN A 496 -4.20 24.85 -0.42
C ASN A 496 -3.76 26.24 -0.89
N LEU A 497 -2.90 26.32 -1.92
CA LEU A 497 -2.42 27.59 -2.47
C LEU A 497 -3.22 28.07 -3.69
N ALA A 498 -4.19 27.30 -4.20
CA ALA A 498 -4.94 27.63 -5.42
C ALA A 498 -5.65 28.99 -5.38
N SER A 499 -6.06 29.43 -4.19
CA SER A 499 -6.73 30.72 -3.95
C SER A 499 -5.79 31.83 -3.45
N SER A 500 -4.49 31.53 -3.34
CA SER A 500 -3.48 32.47 -2.85
C SER A 500 -2.73 33.16 -4.00
N GLU A 501 -2.05 34.26 -3.69
CA GLU A 501 -1.13 34.93 -4.64
C GLU A 501 0.24 34.23 -4.76
N VAL A 502 0.45 33.13 -4.04
CA VAL A 502 1.69 32.35 -4.09
C VAL A 502 1.72 31.53 -5.38
N LYS A 503 2.74 31.75 -6.22
CA LYS A 503 2.98 30.90 -7.40
C LYS A 503 3.85 29.72 -7.02
N LEU A 504 3.44 28.54 -7.44
CA LEU A 504 4.11 27.28 -7.17
C LEU A 504 4.66 26.67 -8.47
N TYR A 505 5.92 26.28 -8.44
CA TYR A 505 6.60 25.54 -9.49
C TYR A 505 7.14 24.24 -8.88
N PHE A 506 7.05 23.13 -9.60
CA PHE A 506 7.54 21.86 -9.05
C PHE A 506 8.02 20.92 -10.15
N TRP A 507 8.88 20.00 -9.73
CA TRP A 507 9.37 18.88 -10.50
C TRP A 507 9.36 17.64 -9.62
N LEU A 508 8.95 16.52 -10.22
CA LEU A 508 8.95 15.22 -9.58
C LEU A 508 9.48 14.20 -10.58
N SER A 509 10.48 13.43 -10.17
CA SER A 509 11.06 12.32 -10.93
C SER A 509 11.16 11.07 -10.06
N GLY A 510 11.49 9.93 -10.69
CA GLY A 510 11.46 8.62 -10.03
C GLY A 510 10.18 7.84 -10.33
N SER A 511 9.92 7.53 -11.61
CA SER A 511 8.84 6.60 -12.00
C SER A 511 9.01 5.19 -11.41
N GLN A 512 10.24 4.88 -10.98
CA GLN A 512 10.71 3.70 -10.26
C GLN A 512 10.00 3.37 -8.93
N GLY A 513 9.52 4.38 -8.19
CA GLY A 513 9.05 4.19 -6.82
C GLY A 513 8.99 5.46 -5.99
N ILE A 514 8.50 5.35 -4.76
CA ILE A 514 7.95 6.48 -4.00
C ILE A 514 9.04 7.31 -3.31
N ILE A 515 8.90 8.64 -3.36
CA ILE A 515 9.66 9.55 -2.49
C ILE A 515 8.78 9.89 -1.28
N GLU A 516 9.12 9.36 -0.11
CA GLU A 516 8.38 9.66 1.13
C GLU A 516 8.98 10.88 1.83
N VAL A 517 8.14 11.86 2.16
CA VAL A 517 8.47 12.97 3.06
C VAL A 517 8.37 12.50 4.50
N PHE A 518 7.26 11.85 4.86
CA PHE A 518 7.09 11.18 6.15
C PHE A 518 6.81 9.70 5.92
N PRO A 519 7.65 8.80 6.46
CA PRO A 519 7.36 7.38 6.41
C PRO A 519 6.11 7.08 7.25
N GLU A 520 5.45 5.99 6.90
CA GLU A 520 4.28 5.52 7.62
C GLU A 520 4.67 5.11 9.06
N LYS A 521 3.98 5.65 10.07
CA LYS A 521 4.19 5.23 11.46
C LYS A 521 3.49 3.91 11.69
N HIS A 522 4.27 2.82 11.68
CA HIS A 522 3.79 1.49 11.96
C HIS A 522 3.44 1.33 13.45
N SER A 523 2.25 1.76 13.84
CA SER A 523 1.54 1.19 14.99
C SER A 523 0.50 0.24 14.45
N PHE A 524 0.94 -0.94 14.00
CA PHE A 524 0.03 -2.07 13.96
C PHE A 524 -0.30 -2.36 15.43
N VAL A 525 -1.53 -2.08 15.84
CA VAL A 525 -2.09 -2.59 17.08
C VAL A 525 -2.84 -3.85 16.68
N PRO A 526 -2.23 -5.03 16.72
CA PRO A 526 -3.00 -6.26 16.71
C PRO A 526 -3.56 -6.42 18.11
N GLU A 527 -4.85 -6.19 18.25
CA GLU A 527 -5.57 -6.63 19.42
C GLU A 527 -5.80 -8.15 19.30
N SER A 528 -4.83 -8.92 19.76
CA SER A 528 -5.08 -10.24 20.33
C SER A 528 -5.04 -10.13 21.85
N SER A 529 -6.08 -9.52 22.40
CA SER A 529 -6.59 -9.98 23.67
C SER A 529 -7.94 -10.59 23.38
N THR A 530 -8.11 -11.86 23.72
CA THR A 530 -9.38 -12.35 24.25
C THR A 530 -9.80 -11.38 25.35
N GLN A 531 -10.49 -10.30 24.98
CA GLN A 531 -11.17 -9.47 25.95
C GLN A 531 -12.37 -10.28 26.45
N PRO A 532 -12.62 -10.28 27.77
CA PRO A 532 -13.88 -10.78 28.29
C PRO A 532 -15.00 -10.03 27.57
N THR A 533 -16.09 -10.73 27.26
CA THR A 533 -17.33 -10.19 26.68
C THR A 533 -17.68 -8.82 27.26
N GLU A 534 -17.23 -7.74 26.64
CA GLU A 534 -17.95 -6.47 26.69
C GLU A 534 -19.20 -6.70 25.85
N ASP A 535 -20.37 -6.59 26.50
CA ASP A 535 -21.65 -6.62 25.82
C ASP A 535 -21.61 -5.63 24.66
N ASP A 536 -21.87 -6.12 23.44
CA ASP A 536 -22.07 -5.23 22.31
C ASP A 536 -23.16 -4.23 22.66
N ASP A 537 -22.90 -2.95 22.45
CA ASP A 537 -23.92 -1.92 22.57
C ASP A 537 -24.89 -2.07 21.39
N LEU A 538 -25.91 -2.93 21.60
CA LEU A 538 -27.03 -3.21 20.70
C LEU A 538 -28.18 -2.21 20.91
N SER A 539 -27.87 -0.98 21.32
CA SER A 539 -28.88 0.05 21.55
C SER A 539 -29.77 0.26 20.32
N SER A 540 -31.06 0.40 20.57
CA SER A 540 -32.07 0.74 19.58
C SER A 540 -33.00 1.80 20.14
N SER A 541 -33.33 2.83 19.35
CA SER A 541 -34.35 3.80 19.73
C SER A 541 -35.78 3.26 19.53
N LEU A 542 -35.92 2.17 18.77
CA LEU A 542 -37.18 1.55 18.40
C LEU A 542 -37.38 0.15 19.04
N GLY A 543 -36.45 -0.29 19.90
CA GLY A 543 -36.49 -1.62 20.51
C GLY A 543 -36.23 -2.77 19.53
N ILE A 544 -35.48 -2.52 18.46
CA ILE A 544 -35.04 -3.51 17.49
C ILE A 544 -33.93 -4.38 18.08
N ASP A 545 -34.04 -5.69 17.88
CA ASP A 545 -33.01 -6.65 18.26
C ASP A 545 -31.96 -6.79 17.16
N TYR A 546 -30.71 -6.45 17.50
CA TYR A 546 -29.55 -6.53 16.61
C TYR A 546 -28.68 -7.78 16.84
N SER A 547 -29.09 -8.68 17.74
CA SER A 547 -28.30 -9.86 18.13
C SER A 547 -28.02 -10.77 16.93
N GLN A 548 -28.98 -10.94 16.03
CA GLN A 548 -28.81 -11.76 14.83
C GLN A 548 -27.75 -11.17 13.89
N LEU A 549 -27.77 -9.85 13.65
CA LEU A 549 -26.77 -9.19 12.83
C LEU A 549 -25.37 -9.32 13.46
N ARG A 550 -25.26 -9.09 14.77
CA ARG A 550 -24.03 -9.30 15.53
C ARG A 550 -23.48 -10.71 15.33
N ASP A 551 -24.33 -11.73 15.54
CA ASP A 551 -23.91 -13.14 15.47
C ASP A 551 -23.46 -13.55 14.05
N LEU A 552 -24.15 -13.06 13.02
CA LEU A 552 -23.79 -13.31 11.61
C LEU A 552 -22.45 -12.65 11.25
N LEU A 553 -22.25 -11.40 11.69
CA LEU A 553 -21.00 -10.67 11.46
C LEU A 553 -19.83 -11.29 12.23
N GLN A 554 -20.04 -11.66 13.49
CA GLN A 554 -19.05 -12.36 14.31
C GLN A 554 -18.63 -13.71 13.71
N ALA A 555 -19.57 -14.40 13.05
CA ALA A 555 -19.31 -15.66 12.36
C ALA A 555 -18.69 -15.48 10.95
N GLY A 556 -18.47 -14.25 10.48
CA GLY A 556 -17.95 -13.97 9.14
C GLY A 556 -18.93 -14.36 8.01
N ARG A 557 -20.24 -14.46 8.30
CA ARG A 557 -21.28 -14.84 7.33
C ARG A 557 -21.77 -13.61 6.57
N TRP A 558 -20.88 -13.01 5.78
CA TRP A 558 -21.06 -11.69 5.15
C TRP A 558 -22.33 -11.54 4.31
N LEU A 559 -22.68 -12.52 3.48
CA LEU A 559 -23.89 -12.50 2.65
C LEU A 559 -25.18 -12.45 3.50
N GLU A 560 -25.21 -13.21 4.57
CA GLU A 560 -26.37 -13.29 5.45
C GLU A 560 -26.46 -12.04 6.33
N ALA A 561 -25.33 -11.54 6.81
CA ALA A 561 -25.24 -10.27 7.53
C ALA A 561 -25.72 -9.10 6.65
N ASP A 562 -25.39 -9.08 5.36
CA ASP A 562 -25.84 -8.06 4.41
C ASP A 562 -27.36 -8.11 4.17
N THR A 563 -27.87 -9.34 4.02
CA THR A 563 -29.32 -9.59 3.91
C THR A 563 -30.06 -9.14 5.18
N GLU A 564 -29.51 -9.46 6.35
CA GLU A 564 -30.09 -9.04 7.63
C GLU A 564 -30.01 -7.51 7.82
N THR A 565 -28.91 -6.90 7.41
CA THR A 565 -28.73 -5.44 7.42
C THR A 565 -29.81 -4.75 6.57
N THR A 566 -30.09 -5.30 5.39
CA THR A 566 -31.18 -4.84 4.53
C THR A 566 -32.53 -4.88 5.25
N ASN A 567 -32.86 -6.02 5.88
CA ASN A 567 -34.12 -6.18 6.61
C ASN A 567 -34.24 -5.18 7.77
N LEU A 568 -33.16 -5.03 8.55
CA LEU A 568 -33.10 -4.12 9.69
C LEU A 568 -33.27 -2.66 9.26
N ILE A 569 -32.60 -2.23 8.18
CA ILE A 569 -32.73 -0.87 7.64
C ILE A 569 -34.16 -0.58 7.18
N LEU A 570 -34.80 -1.52 6.48
CA LEU A 570 -36.20 -1.37 6.06
C LEU A 570 -37.14 -1.31 7.27
N LYS A 571 -36.85 -2.06 8.32
CA LYS A 571 -37.62 -2.09 9.57
C LYS A 571 -37.52 -0.77 10.33
N ILE A 572 -36.33 -0.22 10.51
CA ILE A 572 -36.15 1.07 11.20
C ILE A 572 -36.67 2.26 10.38
N ALA A 573 -36.77 2.10 9.06
CA ALA A 573 -37.40 3.07 8.17
C ALA A 573 -38.94 2.95 8.11
N GLY A 574 -39.54 1.90 8.70
CA GLY A 574 -40.97 1.63 8.58
C GLY A 574 -41.42 1.25 7.16
N ARG A 575 -40.52 0.65 6.36
CA ARG A 575 -40.72 0.34 4.93
C ARG A 575 -40.60 -1.13 4.57
N GLU A 576 -40.84 -2.03 5.51
CA GLU A 576 -40.76 -3.49 5.31
C GLU A 576 -41.66 -3.98 4.16
N GLN A 577 -42.85 -3.38 3.99
CA GLN A 577 -43.80 -3.75 2.93
C GLN A 577 -43.37 -3.26 1.55
N GLN A 578 -42.73 -2.08 1.50
CA GLN A 578 -42.26 -1.44 0.27
C GLN A 578 -40.99 -2.10 -0.25
N ARG A 579 -40.19 -2.73 0.63
CA ARG A 579 -38.91 -3.39 0.32
C ARG A 579 -37.85 -2.48 -0.33
N HIS A 580 -38.05 -1.17 -0.26
CA HIS A 580 -37.09 -0.17 -0.71
C HIS A 580 -37.20 1.10 0.13
N LEU A 581 -36.12 1.88 0.20
CA LEU A 581 -36.10 3.22 0.80
C LEU A 581 -36.37 4.32 -0.22
N ASP A 582 -36.98 5.41 0.26
CA ASP A 582 -37.04 6.71 -0.44
C ASP A 582 -36.22 7.77 0.32
N LEU A 583 -36.06 8.95 -0.28
CA LEU A 583 -35.27 10.05 0.33
C LEU A 583 -35.83 10.49 1.69
N GLN A 584 -37.15 10.57 1.83
CA GLN A 584 -37.77 11.00 3.08
C GLN A 584 -37.52 10.01 4.22
N SER A 585 -37.60 8.71 3.95
CA SER A 585 -37.32 7.70 4.97
C SER A 585 -35.84 7.65 5.37
N LEU A 586 -34.92 7.93 4.44
CA LEU A 586 -33.48 8.05 4.73
C LEU A 586 -33.15 9.20 5.68
N GLU A 587 -33.70 10.40 5.42
CA GLU A 587 -33.46 11.59 6.24
C GLU A 587 -33.94 11.40 7.70
N ASN A 588 -34.92 10.52 7.90
CA ASN A 588 -35.54 10.24 9.19
C ASN A 588 -35.03 8.95 9.86
N LEU A 589 -34.04 8.25 9.29
CA LEU A 589 -33.49 7.04 9.88
C LEU A 589 -33.00 7.29 11.33
N PRO A 590 -33.43 6.52 12.32
CA PRO A 590 -33.04 6.77 13.70
C PRO A 590 -31.53 6.63 13.91
N CYS A 591 -30.91 7.63 14.53
CA CYS A 591 -29.45 7.70 14.64
C CYS A 591 -28.84 6.60 15.52
N ILE A 592 -29.54 6.20 16.59
CA ILE A 592 -29.05 5.12 17.47
C ILE A 592 -28.93 3.84 16.65
N ASP A 593 -30.01 3.48 15.97
CA ASP A 593 -30.13 2.28 15.15
C ASP A 593 -29.14 2.25 13.96
N LEU A 594 -29.03 3.35 13.22
CA LEU A 594 -28.08 3.46 12.11
C LEU A 594 -26.62 3.32 12.58
N LEU A 595 -26.26 3.95 13.71
CA LEU A 595 -24.93 3.85 14.29
C LEU A 595 -24.65 2.48 14.91
N THR A 596 -25.66 1.79 15.42
CA THR A 596 -25.52 0.42 15.93
C THR A 596 -25.18 -0.55 14.79
N ILE A 597 -25.92 -0.48 13.67
CA ILE A 597 -25.62 -1.28 12.47
C ILE A 597 -24.21 -0.99 11.96
N ASP A 598 -23.86 0.30 11.79
CA ASP A 598 -22.55 0.70 11.30
C ASP A 598 -21.41 0.21 12.21
N ARG A 599 -21.58 0.33 13.53
CA ARG A 599 -20.58 -0.10 14.51
C ARG A 599 -20.36 -1.61 14.48
N LEU A 600 -21.43 -2.41 14.36
CA LEU A 600 -21.31 -3.86 14.25
C LEU A 600 -20.52 -4.24 12.99
N TRP A 601 -20.84 -3.64 11.84
CA TRP A 601 -20.09 -3.88 10.61
C TRP A 601 -18.62 -3.49 10.75
N VAL A 602 -18.33 -2.29 11.24
CA VAL A 602 -16.96 -1.81 11.44
C VAL A 602 -16.20 -2.72 12.41
N LYS A 603 -16.82 -3.13 13.53
CA LYS A 603 -16.20 -3.98 14.54
C LYS A 603 -15.80 -5.34 13.97
N TYR A 604 -16.76 -6.06 13.38
CA TYR A 604 -16.53 -7.45 12.97
C TYR A 604 -15.85 -7.59 11.61
N SER A 605 -15.88 -6.56 10.77
CA SER A 605 -15.05 -6.50 9.55
C SER A 605 -13.66 -5.92 9.77
N HIS A 606 -13.28 -5.65 11.03
CA HIS A 606 -11.99 -5.05 11.38
C HIS A 606 -11.74 -3.70 10.66
N GLY A 607 -12.79 -2.91 10.49
CA GLY A 607 -12.76 -1.59 9.84
C GLY A 607 -12.81 -1.61 8.32
N ASN A 608 -12.93 -2.78 7.69
CA ASN A 608 -13.01 -2.91 6.23
C ASN A 608 -14.37 -2.56 5.65
N PHE A 609 -15.46 -2.83 6.39
CA PHE A 609 -16.85 -2.68 5.95
C PHE A 609 -17.65 -1.81 6.91
N GLY A 610 -18.72 -1.18 6.43
CA GLY A 610 -19.57 -0.25 7.18
C GLY A 610 -19.94 0.99 6.37
N PHE A 611 -21.05 1.61 6.71
CA PHE A 611 -21.51 2.85 6.08
C PHE A 611 -20.56 4.02 6.35
N SER A 612 -19.89 4.07 7.50
CA SER A 612 -18.86 5.06 7.80
C SER A 612 -17.58 4.83 7.00
N VAL A 613 -17.27 3.57 6.65
CA VAL A 613 -16.16 3.25 5.73
C VAL A 613 -16.48 3.76 4.33
N GLN A 614 -17.69 3.47 3.83
CA GLN A 614 -18.19 3.97 2.55
C GLN A 614 -18.24 5.50 2.51
N GLN A 615 -18.73 6.14 3.57
CA GLN A 615 -18.74 7.61 3.69
C GLN A 615 -17.34 8.21 3.56
N ARG A 616 -16.32 7.62 4.21
CA ARG A 616 -14.91 8.07 4.07
C ARG A 616 -14.42 7.96 2.63
N ILE A 617 -14.78 6.87 1.93
CA ILE A 617 -14.43 6.69 0.50
C ILE A 617 -15.11 7.77 -0.33
N TYR A 618 -16.40 8.04 -0.10
CA TYR A 618 -17.14 9.11 -0.78
C TYR A 618 -16.49 10.50 -0.56
N GLN A 619 -16.13 10.83 0.67
CA GLN A 619 -15.45 12.10 0.98
C GLN A 619 -14.11 12.25 0.26
N SER A 620 -13.41 11.14 0.01
CA SER A 620 -12.11 11.15 -0.70
C SER A 620 -12.20 11.40 -2.21
N ILE A 621 -13.40 11.31 -2.81
CA ILE A 621 -13.63 11.49 -4.26
C ILE A 621 -14.50 12.70 -4.59
N ALA A 622 -15.29 13.21 -3.65
CA ALA A 622 -16.21 14.33 -3.88
C ALA A 622 -15.52 15.65 -4.32
N SER A 623 -14.20 15.75 -4.15
CA SER A 623 -13.38 16.89 -4.55
C SER A 623 -12.80 16.82 -5.96
N SER A 624 -13.02 15.73 -6.71
CA SER A 624 -12.52 15.58 -8.08
C SER A 624 -13.66 15.41 -9.08
N ALA A 625 -13.82 16.43 -9.94
CA ALA A 625 -14.03 16.33 -11.39
C ALA A 625 -15.29 16.98 -12.00
N SER A 626 -15.11 17.34 -13.28
CA SER A 626 -16.12 17.82 -14.21
C SER A 626 -15.85 17.21 -15.59
N ASP A 627 -16.63 16.19 -15.99
CA ASP A 627 -16.68 15.65 -17.36
C ASP A 627 -17.57 16.51 -18.29
N PRO A 628 -17.04 17.12 -19.37
CA PRO A 628 -17.82 17.97 -20.28
C PRO A 628 -18.85 17.21 -21.16
N VAL A 629 -18.62 15.93 -21.45
CA VAL A 629 -19.43 15.13 -22.38
C VAL A 629 -20.68 14.61 -21.67
N LEU A 630 -20.54 14.13 -20.44
CA LEU A 630 -21.70 13.83 -19.59
C LEU A 630 -22.48 15.12 -19.28
N SER A 631 -21.80 16.27 -19.11
CA SER A 631 -22.41 17.57 -18.77
C SER A 631 -23.43 18.05 -19.78
N LEU A 632 -23.26 17.67 -21.05
CA LEU A 632 -24.22 17.95 -22.10
C LEU A 632 -25.47 17.04 -22.04
N MET A 633 -25.36 15.84 -21.45
CA MET A 633 -26.40 14.81 -21.50
C MET A 633 -27.33 14.77 -20.28
N LEU A 634 -26.84 15.14 -19.08
CA LEU A 634 -27.59 15.02 -17.81
C LEU A 634 -27.84 16.37 -17.10
N GLY A 635 -27.27 17.46 -17.62
CA GLY A 635 -27.20 18.76 -16.94
C GLY A 635 -26.05 18.80 -15.92
N SER A 636 -25.33 19.93 -15.86
CA SER A 636 -24.06 20.07 -15.13
C SER A 636 -24.08 19.60 -13.67
N ALA A 637 -25.19 19.76 -12.96
CA ALA A 637 -25.33 19.30 -11.57
C ALA A 637 -25.36 17.76 -11.42
N LYS A 638 -25.81 17.00 -12.43
CA LYS A 638 -25.91 15.53 -12.38
C LYS A 638 -24.63 14.81 -12.80
N VAL A 639 -23.65 15.56 -13.28
CA VAL A 639 -22.47 15.03 -13.98
C VAL A 639 -21.30 14.82 -13.04
N ALA A 640 -21.09 15.80 -12.17
CA ALA A 640 -20.27 15.60 -10.98
C ALA A 640 -20.78 14.39 -10.17
N ALA A 641 -22.11 14.22 -10.06
CA ALA A 641 -22.71 13.08 -9.39
C ALA A 641 -22.44 11.74 -10.11
N SER A 642 -22.52 11.67 -11.45
CA SER A 642 -22.25 10.44 -12.20
C SER A 642 -20.78 10.00 -12.17
N GLU A 643 -19.84 10.94 -12.21
CA GLU A 643 -18.40 10.65 -12.14
C GLU A 643 -18.01 10.16 -10.75
N THR A 644 -18.47 10.87 -9.72
CA THR A 644 -18.30 10.46 -8.31
C THR A 644 -18.91 9.08 -8.04
N CYS A 645 -20.09 8.79 -8.62
CA CYS A 645 -20.77 7.50 -8.50
C CYS A 645 -19.93 6.34 -9.08
N ILE A 646 -19.35 6.53 -10.26
CA ILE A 646 -18.55 5.50 -10.94
C ILE A 646 -17.25 5.24 -10.16
N ASP A 647 -16.56 6.30 -9.75
CA ASP A 647 -15.32 6.19 -8.99
C ASP A 647 -15.55 5.55 -7.62
N PHE A 648 -16.65 5.90 -6.96
CA PHE A 648 -17.10 5.24 -5.75
C PHE A 648 -17.28 3.74 -5.98
N ALA A 649 -18.12 3.38 -6.96
CA ALA A 649 -18.46 1.98 -7.27
C ALA A 649 -17.23 1.15 -7.66
N ASN A 650 -16.25 1.74 -8.35
CA ASN A 650 -14.99 1.09 -8.65
C ASN A 650 -14.16 0.83 -7.37
N ARG A 651 -14.07 1.82 -6.46
CA ARG A 651 -13.28 1.71 -5.21
C ARG A 651 -13.85 0.70 -4.22
N VAL A 652 -15.18 0.65 -4.07
CA VAL A 652 -15.84 -0.33 -3.21
C VAL A 652 -16.02 -1.69 -3.92
N GLY A 653 -15.62 -1.82 -5.19
CA GLY A 653 -15.65 -3.10 -5.90
C GLY A 653 -17.04 -3.54 -6.37
N TRP A 654 -17.97 -2.61 -6.62
CA TRP A 654 -19.29 -2.91 -7.20
C TRP A 654 -19.32 -2.82 -8.73
N ARG A 655 -18.23 -2.37 -9.34
CA ARG A 655 -18.06 -2.27 -10.78
C ARG A 655 -16.69 -2.81 -11.20
N LEU A 656 -16.66 -3.62 -12.26
CA LEU A 656 -15.45 -4.23 -12.81
C LEU A 656 -15.45 -4.09 -14.35
N LYS A 657 -14.36 -3.54 -14.92
CA LYS A 657 -14.18 -3.40 -16.39
C LYS A 657 -15.42 -2.85 -17.11
N ASP A 658 -15.92 -1.74 -16.58
CA ASP A 658 -17.12 -1.03 -17.03
C ASP A 658 -18.49 -1.70 -16.80
N ALA A 659 -18.54 -2.88 -16.20
CA ALA A 659 -19.77 -3.59 -15.85
C ALA A 659 -20.09 -3.52 -14.34
N TRP A 660 -21.32 -3.18 -14.01
CA TRP A 660 -21.86 -3.30 -12.65
C TRP A 660 -22.00 -4.77 -12.27
N LEU A 661 -21.54 -5.13 -11.07
CA LEU A 661 -21.72 -6.47 -10.53
C LEU A 661 -23.16 -6.63 -10.02
N SER A 662 -23.79 -7.75 -10.35
CA SER A 662 -25.03 -8.14 -9.69
C SER A 662 -24.75 -8.63 -8.28
N TYR A 663 -25.75 -8.58 -7.41
CA TYR A 663 -25.66 -9.04 -6.02
C TYR A 663 -25.05 -10.46 -5.90
N ASP A 664 -25.48 -11.40 -6.75
CA ASP A 664 -24.97 -12.77 -6.78
C ASP A 664 -23.48 -12.88 -7.17
N ASN A 665 -22.91 -11.82 -7.75
CA ASN A 665 -21.52 -11.74 -8.21
C ASN A 665 -20.64 -10.83 -7.34
N LEU A 666 -21.17 -10.33 -6.21
CA LEU A 666 -20.38 -9.61 -5.22
C LEU A 666 -19.42 -10.55 -4.47
N THR A 667 -18.38 -9.98 -3.87
CA THR A 667 -17.36 -10.74 -3.13
C THR A 667 -17.78 -10.84 -1.66
N TRP A 668 -18.24 -12.02 -1.25
CA TRP A 668 -18.70 -12.31 0.12
C TRP A 668 -17.57 -12.82 1.01
N ALA A 669 -16.49 -12.05 1.10
CA ALA A 669 -15.30 -12.42 1.85
C ALA A 669 -14.71 -11.20 2.57
N GLU A 670 -13.97 -11.45 3.66
CA GLU A 670 -13.34 -10.39 4.46
C GLU A 670 -12.27 -9.62 3.68
N ASP A 671 -11.70 -10.22 2.63
CA ASP A 671 -10.70 -9.62 1.75
C ASP A 671 -11.31 -8.86 0.55
N ALA A 672 -12.63 -8.67 0.52
CA ALA A 672 -13.30 -7.82 -0.45
C ALA A 672 -12.82 -6.35 -0.32
N PRO A 673 -12.93 -5.53 -1.39
CA PRO A 673 -12.48 -4.14 -1.36
C PRO A 673 -13.05 -3.34 -0.18
N MET A 674 -12.29 -2.37 0.32
CA MET A 674 -12.74 -1.55 1.44
C MET A 674 -14.07 -0.84 1.11
N GLY A 675 -15.03 -0.90 2.03
CA GLY A 675 -16.38 -0.38 1.84
C GLY A 675 -17.29 -1.24 0.93
N HIS A 676 -16.86 -2.44 0.52
CA HIS A 676 -17.66 -3.34 -0.33
C HIS A 676 -19.00 -3.71 0.30
N LEU A 677 -19.04 -3.83 1.63
CA LEU A 677 -20.24 -4.15 2.39
C LEU A 677 -20.51 -3.06 3.44
N PRO A 678 -21.77 -2.84 3.85
CA PRO A 678 -22.98 -3.46 3.31
C PRO A 678 -23.32 -2.99 1.88
N PHE A 679 -23.86 -3.86 1.04
CA PHE A 679 -24.29 -3.52 -0.32
C PHE A 679 -25.65 -2.81 -0.33
N PHE A 680 -25.80 -1.81 -1.19
CA PHE A 680 -27.04 -1.02 -1.31
C PHE A 680 -28.10 -1.69 -2.21
N GLY A 681 -28.53 -2.89 -1.84
CA GLY A 681 -29.54 -3.67 -2.58
C GLY A 681 -31.00 -3.25 -2.36
N PHE A 682 -31.25 -2.31 -1.44
CA PHE A 682 -32.60 -1.92 -0.95
C PHE A 682 -32.99 -0.47 -1.30
N PHE A 683 -32.27 0.18 -2.20
CA PHE A 683 -32.75 1.39 -2.87
C PHE A 683 -33.62 1.00 -4.08
N GLU A 684 -34.62 1.84 -4.43
CA GLU A 684 -35.70 1.51 -5.39
C GLU A 684 -35.29 0.57 -6.54
N SER A 685 -36.15 -0.43 -6.78
CA SER A 685 -35.97 -1.47 -7.78
C SER A 685 -35.90 -0.90 -9.20
N VAL A 686 -34.71 -0.54 -9.67
CA VAL A 686 -34.49 -0.21 -11.08
C VAL A 686 -33.33 -1.00 -11.65
N TRP A 687 -33.43 -2.32 -11.65
CA TRP A 687 -32.72 -3.18 -12.61
C TRP A 687 -33.51 -4.45 -12.89
N ARG A 688 -34.09 -4.53 -14.10
CA ARG A 688 -34.23 -5.76 -14.91
C ARG A 688 -34.94 -5.46 -16.25
N VAL A 689 -34.23 -4.92 -17.22
CA VAL A 689 -34.46 -5.26 -18.63
C VAL A 689 -33.11 -5.23 -19.36
N LYS A 690 -32.58 -6.41 -19.71
CA LYS A 690 -31.47 -6.56 -20.68
C LYS A 690 -32.11 -6.76 -22.04
N VAL A 691 -32.23 -5.71 -22.85
CA VAL A 691 -32.61 -5.83 -24.27
C VAL A 691 -31.40 -5.45 -25.11
N LEU A 692 -30.83 -6.46 -25.76
CA LEU A 692 -30.03 -6.34 -26.98
C LEU A 692 -28.83 -5.35 -26.97
N GLY A 693 -28.11 -5.22 -25.85
CA GLY A 693 -26.76 -4.65 -25.85
C GLY A 693 -26.66 -3.15 -26.17
N VAL A 694 -27.74 -2.38 -25.98
CA VAL A 694 -27.75 -0.91 -26.09
C VAL A 694 -28.13 -0.29 -24.75
N TRP A 695 -27.37 0.73 -24.32
CA TRP A 695 -27.63 1.50 -23.12
C TRP A 695 -28.88 2.37 -23.30
N GLU A 696 -30.02 1.99 -22.70
CA GLU A 696 -31.20 2.84 -22.69
C GLU A 696 -31.09 3.95 -21.62
N TRP A 697 -31.64 5.13 -21.95
CA TRP A 697 -31.77 6.32 -21.10
C TRP A 697 -32.24 6.07 -19.66
N HIS A 698 -33.02 4.99 -19.43
CA HIS A 698 -33.51 4.58 -18.13
C HIS A 698 -32.39 4.16 -17.15
N SER A 699 -31.26 3.64 -17.65
CA SER A 699 -30.15 3.14 -16.83
C SER A 699 -29.33 4.26 -16.15
N ALA A 700 -29.13 5.39 -16.83
CA ALA A 700 -28.38 6.52 -16.29
C ALA A 700 -29.19 7.27 -15.21
N ILE A 701 -30.51 7.43 -15.43
CA ILE A 701 -31.42 8.04 -14.46
C ILE A 701 -31.53 7.15 -13.20
N ALA A 702 -31.64 5.84 -13.38
CA ALA A 702 -31.64 4.86 -12.29
C ALA A 702 -30.35 4.94 -11.44
N THR A 703 -29.20 4.98 -12.11
CA THR A 703 -27.89 5.11 -11.45
C THR A 703 -27.79 6.42 -10.67
N ALA A 704 -28.28 7.53 -11.24
CA ALA A 704 -28.29 8.82 -10.57
C ALA A 704 -29.21 8.84 -9.33
N ASN A 705 -30.40 8.24 -9.41
CA ASN A 705 -31.33 8.15 -8.28
C ASN A 705 -30.78 7.27 -7.16
N TRP A 706 -30.22 6.10 -7.50
CA TRP A 706 -29.52 5.23 -6.56
C TRP A 706 -28.38 5.98 -5.86
N TRP A 707 -27.55 6.69 -6.64
CA TRP A 707 -26.43 7.44 -6.09
C TRP A 707 -26.88 8.56 -5.15
N GLN A 708 -27.97 9.25 -5.48
CA GLN A 708 -28.57 10.27 -4.61
C GLN A 708 -28.98 9.67 -3.25
N LEU A 709 -29.52 8.46 -3.23
CA LEU A 709 -29.88 7.76 -1.99
C LEU A 709 -28.63 7.40 -1.16
N CYS A 710 -27.56 6.92 -1.79
CA CYS A 710 -26.28 6.67 -1.12
C CYS A 710 -25.71 7.93 -0.46
N VAL A 711 -25.67 9.05 -1.20
CA VAL A 711 -25.17 10.33 -0.68
C VAL A 711 -26.01 10.81 0.51
N ASN A 712 -27.35 10.68 0.44
CA ASN A 712 -28.21 11.07 1.55
C ASN A 712 -28.02 10.19 2.79
N LEU A 713 -27.75 8.89 2.62
CA LEU A 713 -27.37 8.04 3.73
C LEU A 713 -26.06 8.50 4.38
N PHE A 714 -25.05 8.87 3.58
CA PHE A 714 -23.78 9.39 4.09
C PHE A 714 -23.96 10.71 4.83
N LEU A 715 -24.79 11.62 4.32
CA LEU A 715 -25.13 12.87 5.01
C LEU A 715 -25.90 12.59 6.31
N ARG A 716 -26.84 11.64 6.30
CA ARG A 716 -27.56 11.24 7.52
C ARG A 716 -26.61 10.68 8.58
N LEU A 717 -25.65 9.86 8.16
CA LEU A 717 -24.65 9.29 9.05
C LEU A 717 -23.78 10.40 9.69
N GLU A 718 -23.39 11.41 8.92
CA GLU A 718 -22.65 12.59 9.42
C GLU A 718 -23.44 13.36 10.49
N VAL A 719 -24.74 13.60 10.25
CA VAL A 719 -25.64 14.23 11.24
C VAL A 719 -25.71 13.39 12.52
N CYS A 720 -25.84 12.07 12.39
CA CYS A 720 -25.93 11.18 13.54
C CYS A 720 -24.64 11.12 14.36
N GLN A 721 -23.47 11.21 13.71
CA GLN A 721 -22.17 11.24 14.38
C GLN A 721 -21.90 12.57 15.11
N THR A 722 -22.36 13.69 14.56
CA THR A 722 -22.13 15.04 15.14
C THR A 722 -23.06 15.34 16.32
N THR A 723 -24.27 14.78 16.35
CA THR A 723 -25.25 14.98 17.44
C THR A 723 -24.86 14.28 18.75
N LYS A 724 -23.84 13.40 18.74
CA LYS A 724 -23.30 12.70 19.93
C LYS A 724 -22.14 13.44 20.62
N ARG A 725 -21.71 14.61 20.12
CA ARG A 725 -20.63 15.42 20.73
C ARG A 725 -21.15 16.50 21.67
#